data_AF-A0A182VQF7-F1
#
_entry.id   AF-A0A182VQF7-F1
#
_cell.length_a   1.000
_cell.length_b   1.000
_cell.length_c   1.000
_cell.angle_alpha   90.00
_cell.angle_beta   90.00
_cell.angle_gamma   90.00
#
_symmetry.space_group_name_H-M   'P 1'
#
loop_
_entity.id
_entity.type
_entity.pdbx_description
1 polymer ?
#
loop_
_entity_poly.entity_id
_entity_poly.type
_entity_poly.pdbx_seq_one_letter_code
_entity_poly.pdbx_strand_id
1 'polypeptide(L)'
;MKRFISPMGQYQKYILGASLFSVCFLHLICQLSVNGAPVVPTKEMIDFMRRFGYLEKGPSQAEALYSGEAIVEAIKHVQKFGAVPQTGVLDRQTVQLMSAPRCGVVDVMQHDQSLRHRRYVIGSESWRKRRITYYIANWSSKVGEDAVAKFMAKAFDEWSKYSKLRFVRVYDPSADIIIGFGSGHHGDNYPFDGPGNVLAHAFYPYEMNAYGGDIHFDEDENWKENSTHLSEGVDFYSVAIHELGHSLGLAHSPVYSSLMFPYYKGIAQGTLDHDDILALYQLYIQNPYITDDPDWMYTTESVTSVDEFYSVTAAPKLPDWDSDPYPEQEPVSTTSTTTSSTTAAYDIPITFVGDYETVDDHISRYHYPSPTAVVTTHMPTEYVPVPDICSGSFDAIGLLRGEMFIFKGPYLWRLTEKYRIKEGYPVRIWQVFRGFPKTVSHIDAVYERMDDNAIVLFSGRFYWVFDALNFLRPEVRPLTDFGLPEELKRIDAALVWPKNNKTYLFAGDRFWRFNDTAGEMDEGYPSSMDRWFGIPNNIDGATAVASGKTYFFKGNYYWLYNDELPTHCTMFWHIFLLVSGVKLLFIPAYRSTDFEVHRNWLAITHSLPLSRWYYEKTSEWTLDYPPFFAYFEWFLSQVAKSFDPRMLDVKNLNYASEQTIVFQRFSVIVTDVIYALGVRRCLRSLTAGSVNPSRSILIGGALLLANAGLLMVDHIHFQYNGFLFGVLLLSIGALMENRPLQAALLFAALLNLKHIFIYVAPVYMVYLLRFYCLRNFTIGQALVKLIKLGTIVLGVCLLSFGPFYEHIPQVLSRLFPFKRGLTHAYWAPNFWALYNTADKALAVALGRMAKASSTGGLVQTFEHTVLPSISPAVTFVLTGLFMVPILLKLWTLKSSQLPTVSLGRCFVRAIVLCGCTSFLFGWHVHEKAILMVLIPLTLLAVGNANDARWTIFLGIVAHYSLFPLLFKPELTLVKIGLHVLYTALSVLLLKLLHRGTFFRTVEFLYLAGFPILCTYENVVHEAIGLRERLPFLPLLLTSVYCAVGVVYFWLSYQVSFLRTNGGEMVTEKKKTK
;
A
#
# COMPACT_ATOMS: atom_id res chain seq x y z
N MET A 1 -27.82 -31.28 27.81
CA MET A 1 -26.93 -32.28 27.16
C MET A 1 -26.07 -31.62 26.09
N LYS A 2 -24.82 -32.09 25.93
CA LYS A 2 -23.95 -32.03 24.73
C LYS A 2 -24.14 -30.87 23.71
N ARG A 3 -23.43 -29.73 23.91
CA ARG A 3 -22.51 -29.06 22.93
C ARG A 3 -22.09 -27.64 23.39
N PHE A 4 -21.38 -27.55 24.51
CA PHE A 4 -20.54 -26.39 24.82
C PHE A 4 -19.07 -26.83 24.79
N ILE A 5 -18.43 -26.64 23.64
CA ILE A 5 -16.98 -26.82 23.47
C ILE A 5 -16.30 -25.51 23.86
N SER A 6 -15.08 -25.59 24.43
CA SER A 6 -14.33 -24.42 24.89
C SER A 6 -14.26 -23.32 23.82
N PRO A 7 -14.78 -22.10 24.09
CA PRO A 7 -14.84 -21.03 23.09
C PRO A 7 -13.44 -20.52 22.71
N MET A 8 -12.44 -20.71 23.58
CA MET A 8 -11.10 -20.15 23.40
C MET A 8 -10.36 -20.77 22.21
N GLY A 9 -10.43 -22.10 22.03
CA GLY A 9 -9.92 -22.78 20.85
C GLY A 9 -10.72 -22.48 19.58
N GLN A 10 -11.99 -22.12 19.71
CA GLN A 10 -12.84 -21.73 18.58
C GLN A 10 -12.45 -20.33 18.05
N TYR A 11 -12.13 -19.37 18.91
CA TYR A 11 -11.60 -18.06 18.48
C TYR A 11 -10.27 -18.18 17.74
N GLN A 12 -9.39 -19.09 18.18
CA GLN A 12 -8.14 -19.36 17.46
C GLN A 12 -8.41 -19.91 16.06
N LYS A 13 -9.40 -20.82 15.91
CA LYS A 13 -9.86 -21.31 14.58
C LYS A 13 -10.59 -20.25 13.75
N TYR A 14 -11.29 -19.29 14.34
CA TYR A 14 -11.89 -18.18 13.58
C TYR A 14 -10.88 -17.12 13.14
N ILE A 15 -9.87 -16.83 13.96
CA ILE A 15 -8.81 -15.88 13.59
C ILE A 15 -7.87 -16.54 12.57
N LEU A 16 -7.33 -17.75 12.82
CA LEU A 16 -6.58 -18.48 11.79
C LEU A 16 -7.45 -18.77 10.56
N GLY A 17 -8.73 -19.10 10.71
CA GLY A 17 -9.63 -19.38 9.60
C GLY A 17 -9.88 -18.16 8.72
N ALA A 18 -10.15 -17.00 9.31
CA ALA A 18 -10.25 -15.74 8.58
C ALA A 18 -8.91 -15.35 7.94
N SER A 19 -7.78 -15.54 8.66
CA SER A 19 -6.45 -15.25 8.13
C SER A 19 -6.02 -16.17 7.00
N LEU A 20 -6.28 -17.48 7.10
CA LEU A 20 -6.01 -18.47 6.06
C LEU A 20 -6.96 -18.28 4.88
N PHE A 21 -8.23 -17.93 5.09
CA PHE A 21 -9.12 -17.55 4.00
C PHE A 21 -8.62 -16.27 3.31
N SER A 22 -8.17 -15.27 4.07
CA SER A 22 -7.56 -14.04 3.53
C SER A 22 -6.28 -14.34 2.74
N VAL A 23 -5.39 -15.18 3.29
CA VAL A 23 -4.12 -15.56 2.65
C VAL A 23 -4.38 -16.41 1.41
N CYS A 24 -5.23 -17.44 1.46
CA CYS A 24 -5.54 -18.25 0.29
C CYS A 24 -6.28 -17.45 -0.79
N PHE A 25 -7.18 -16.54 -0.42
CA PHE A 25 -7.85 -15.64 -1.37
C PHE A 25 -6.87 -14.64 -2.00
N LEU A 26 -5.98 -14.03 -1.21
CA LEU A 26 -4.92 -13.15 -1.72
C LEU A 26 -3.86 -13.92 -2.52
N HIS A 27 -3.57 -15.18 -2.20
CA HIS A 27 -2.62 -16.02 -2.93
C HIS A 27 -3.20 -16.48 -4.27
N LEU A 28 -4.49 -16.82 -4.31
CA LEU A 28 -5.24 -17.08 -5.54
C LEU A 28 -5.29 -15.84 -6.44
N ILE A 29 -5.52 -14.64 -5.87
CA ILE A 29 -5.46 -13.38 -6.63
C ILE A 29 -4.02 -13.04 -7.05
N CYS A 30 -3.01 -13.36 -6.23
CA CYS A 30 -1.60 -13.14 -6.57
C CYS A 30 -1.19 -14.01 -7.78
N GLN A 31 -1.63 -15.27 -7.85
CA GLN A 31 -1.44 -16.12 -9.04
C GLN A 31 -2.17 -15.58 -10.28
N LEU A 32 -3.35 -14.97 -10.12
CA LEU A 32 -4.06 -14.30 -11.21
C LEU A 32 -3.42 -12.96 -11.66
N SER A 33 -2.49 -12.41 -10.87
CA SER A 33 -1.74 -11.19 -11.21
C SER A 33 -0.47 -11.47 -12.04
N VAL A 34 -0.14 -12.73 -12.34
CA VAL A 34 1.07 -13.11 -13.10
C VAL A 34 0.78 -13.19 -14.60
N ASN A 35 0.29 -12.08 -15.16
CA ASN A 35 0.44 -11.77 -16.59
C ASN A 35 1.35 -10.55 -16.70
N GLY A 36 2.31 -10.58 -17.63
CA GLY A 36 3.42 -9.61 -17.68
C GLY A 36 2.94 -8.17 -17.64
N ALA A 37 3.34 -7.44 -16.59
CA ALA A 37 2.89 -6.05 -16.41
C ALA A 37 3.37 -5.19 -17.59
N PRO A 38 2.49 -4.40 -18.24
CA PRO A 38 2.89 -3.54 -19.33
C PRO A 38 3.94 -2.54 -18.85
N VAL A 39 5.02 -2.40 -19.62
CA VAL A 39 6.07 -1.41 -19.37
C VAL A 39 5.43 -0.03 -19.39
N VAL A 40 5.66 0.76 -18.34
CA VAL A 40 5.22 2.16 -18.30
C VAL A 40 6.06 2.93 -19.33
N PRO A 41 5.45 3.66 -20.28
CA PRO A 41 6.20 4.45 -21.25
C PRO A 41 7.14 5.43 -20.54
N THR A 42 8.34 5.61 -21.06
CA THR A 42 9.21 6.70 -20.58
C THR A 42 8.68 8.04 -21.08
N LYS A 43 9.16 9.14 -20.48
CA LYS A 43 8.71 10.48 -20.86
C LYS A 43 8.96 10.77 -22.34
N GLU A 44 10.08 10.31 -22.88
CA GLU A 44 10.46 10.44 -24.29
C GLU A 44 9.43 9.76 -25.20
N MET A 45 8.89 8.61 -24.81
CA MET A 45 7.83 7.90 -25.53
C MET A 45 6.49 8.66 -25.47
N ILE A 46 6.17 9.28 -24.33
CA ILE A 46 4.97 10.11 -24.17
C ILE A 46 5.08 11.39 -25.00
N ASP A 47 6.25 12.03 -25.01
CA ASP A 47 6.49 13.25 -25.79
C ASP A 47 6.59 12.95 -27.30
N PHE A 48 7.10 11.78 -27.71
CA PHE A 48 6.95 11.25 -29.08
C PHE A 48 5.46 11.11 -29.46
N MET A 49 4.67 10.44 -28.60
CA MET A 49 3.23 10.25 -28.83
C MET A 49 2.46 11.59 -28.89
N ARG A 50 2.89 12.61 -28.14
CA ARG A 50 2.37 13.99 -28.24
C ARG A 50 2.83 14.73 -29.51
N ARG A 51 4.08 14.55 -29.96
CA ARG A 51 4.65 15.23 -31.16
C ARG A 51 3.83 14.87 -32.39
N PHE A 52 3.61 13.57 -32.61
CA PHE A 52 2.97 13.01 -33.81
C PHE A 52 1.43 12.83 -33.72
N GLY A 53 0.80 13.34 -32.65
CA GLY A 53 -0.67 13.46 -32.54
C GLY A 53 -1.41 12.31 -31.87
N TYR A 54 -0.71 11.22 -31.51
CA TYR A 54 -1.27 10.05 -30.81
C TYR A 54 -1.81 10.33 -29.39
N LEU A 55 -1.35 11.41 -28.75
CA LEU A 55 -1.85 11.88 -27.45
C LEU A 55 -2.14 13.38 -27.49
N GLU A 56 -3.14 13.82 -26.73
CA GLU A 56 -3.49 15.25 -26.59
C GLU A 56 -2.32 16.06 -26.01
N LYS A 57 -2.09 17.26 -26.57
CA LYS A 57 -1.00 18.18 -26.18
C LYS A 57 -1.33 18.94 -24.88
N GLY A 58 -1.40 18.22 -23.77
CA GLY A 58 -1.53 18.77 -22.41
C GLY A 58 -0.21 19.35 -21.86
N PRO A 59 -0.25 20.13 -20.75
CA PRO A 59 0.95 20.62 -20.09
C PRO A 59 1.77 19.48 -19.51
N SER A 60 3.10 19.66 -19.37
CA SER A 60 4.02 18.58 -19.00
C SER A 60 3.74 17.88 -17.66
N GLN A 61 3.10 18.55 -16.70
CA GLN A 61 2.72 18.03 -15.37
C GLN A 61 1.51 17.07 -15.40
N ALA A 62 1.28 16.38 -16.52
CA ALA A 62 0.05 15.66 -16.84
C ALA A 62 0.22 14.16 -17.08
N GLU A 63 1.32 13.53 -16.62
CA GLU A 63 1.52 12.08 -16.79
C GLU A 63 0.38 11.24 -16.17
N ALA A 64 -0.31 11.78 -15.15
CA ALA A 64 -1.48 11.17 -14.52
C ALA A 64 -2.85 11.45 -15.22
N LEU A 65 -2.89 12.09 -16.40
CA LEU A 65 -4.15 12.38 -17.10
C LEU A 65 -4.59 11.33 -18.12
N TYR A 66 -3.67 10.59 -18.73
CA TYR A 66 -4.02 9.54 -19.69
C TYR A 66 -4.42 8.26 -18.93
N SER A 67 -5.54 7.64 -19.27
CA SER A 67 -5.88 6.33 -18.72
C SER A 67 -4.91 5.26 -19.24
N GLY A 68 -4.86 4.11 -18.58
CA GLY A 68 -4.10 2.97 -19.07
C GLY A 68 -4.53 2.56 -20.48
N GLU A 69 -5.82 2.67 -20.81
CA GLU A 69 -6.31 2.40 -22.17
C GLU A 69 -5.91 3.50 -23.17
N ALA A 70 -5.93 4.79 -22.78
CA ALA A 70 -5.49 5.87 -23.68
C ALA A 70 -4.02 5.70 -24.11
N ILE A 71 -3.16 5.21 -23.20
CA ILE A 71 -1.77 4.84 -23.51
C ILE A 71 -1.72 3.60 -24.41
N VAL A 72 -2.48 2.54 -24.11
CA VAL A 72 -2.54 1.31 -24.92
C VAL A 72 -3.05 1.58 -26.34
N GLU A 73 -4.06 2.43 -26.51
CA GLU A 73 -4.58 2.84 -27.82
C GLU A 73 -3.59 3.75 -28.56
N ALA A 74 -2.89 4.66 -27.87
CA ALA A 74 -1.81 5.43 -28.49
C ALA A 74 -0.68 4.52 -29.00
N ILE A 75 -0.29 3.50 -28.22
CA ILE A 75 0.68 2.47 -28.64
C ILE A 75 0.16 1.69 -29.86
N LYS A 76 -1.12 1.27 -29.88
CA LYS A 76 -1.71 0.62 -31.07
C LYS A 76 -1.69 1.51 -32.31
N HIS A 77 -1.90 2.81 -32.17
CA HIS A 77 -1.81 3.74 -33.30
C HIS A 77 -0.36 3.90 -33.78
N VAL A 78 0.62 4.02 -32.87
CA VAL A 78 2.05 3.99 -33.23
C VAL A 78 2.40 2.70 -33.98
N GLN A 79 1.91 1.56 -33.50
CA GLN A 79 2.10 0.24 -34.14
C GLN A 79 1.45 0.16 -35.53
N LYS A 80 0.22 0.68 -35.67
CA LYS A 80 -0.53 0.77 -36.92
C LYS A 80 0.25 1.55 -37.98
N PHE A 81 0.75 2.75 -37.66
CA PHE A 81 1.54 3.57 -38.58
C PHE A 81 2.99 3.09 -38.74
N GLY A 82 3.48 2.23 -37.85
CA GLY A 82 4.71 1.46 -38.06
C GLY A 82 4.54 0.18 -38.88
N ALA A 83 3.32 -0.14 -39.33
CA ALA A 83 2.96 -1.42 -39.97
C ALA A 83 3.35 -2.68 -39.17
N VAL A 84 3.36 -2.60 -37.83
CA VAL A 84 3.63 -3.72 -36.91
C VAL A 84 2.35 -4.18 -36.19
N PRO A 85 2.31 -5.39 -35.59
CA PRO A 85 1.12 -5.89 -34.91
C PRO A 85 0.64 -4.95 -33.80
N GLN A 86 -0.66 -4.63 -33.80
CA GLN A 86 -1.29 -3.68 -32.87
C GLN A 86 -1.56 -4.33 -31.50
N THR A 87 -0.50 -4.76 -30.82
CA THR A 87 -0.55 -5.41 -29.50
C THR A 87 -0.97 -4.45 -28.38
N GLY A 88 -0.73 -3.15 -28.53
CA GLY A 88 -0.89 -2.16 -27.46
C GLY A 88 0.16 -2.27 -26.35
N VAL A 89 1.23 -3.04 -26.58
CA VAL A 89 2.33 -3.28 -25.63
C VAL A 89 3.61 -2.65 -26.18
N LEU A 90 4.39 -1.98 -25.31
CA LEU A 90 5.75 -1.54 -25.62
C LEU A 90 6.71 -2.73 -25.70
N ASP A 91 6.60 -3.51 -26.77
CA ASP A 91 7.59 -4.52 -27.15
C ASP A 91 8.84 -3.88 -27.77
N ARG A 92 9.90 -4.70 -27.94
CA ARG A 92 11.20 -4.23 -28.46
C ARG A 92 11.09 -3.59 -29.84
N GLN A 93 10.20 -4.09 -30.70
CA GLN A 93 10.02 -3.59 -32.06
C GLN A 93 9.33 -2.21 -32.04
N THR A 94 8.32 -2.05 -31.20
CA THR A 94 7.61 -0.78 -30.98
C THR A 94 8.52 0.28 -30.37
N VAL A 95 9.39 -0.09 -29.44
CA VAL A 95 10.39 0.84 -28.86
C VAL A 95 11.44 1.23 -29.89
N GLN A 96 11.88 0.32 -30.76
CA GLN A 96 12.80 0.66 -31.87
C GLN A 96 12.15 1.58 -32.91
N LEU A 97 10.86 1.42 -33.18
CA LEU A 97 10.09 2.28 -34.08
C LEU A 97 10.04 3.74 -33.59
N MET A 98 9.89 3.97 -32.29
CA MET A 98 9.88 5.32 -31.68
C MET A 98 11.24 6.06 -31.73
N SER A 99 12.25 5.48 -32.38
CA SER A 99 13.57 6.09 -32.61
C SER A 99 14.09 5.78 -34.02
N ALA A 100 13.20 5.42 -34.95
CA ALA A 100 13.52 5.19 -36.35
C ALA A 100 13.32 6.48 -37.17
N PRO A 101 14.23 6.81 -38.11
CA PRO A 101 14.13 7.98 -38.98
C PRO A 101 12.78 8.09 -39.70
N ARG A 102 12.16 9.27 -39.66
CA ARG A 102 10.79 9.50 -40.16
C ARG A 102 10.52 10.95 -40.61
N CYS A 103 9.37 11.15 -41.24
CA CYS A 103 8.80 12.47 -41.50
C CYS A 103 8.30 13.15 -40.19
N GLY A 104 8.47 14.47 -40.10
CA GLY A 104 8.11 15.31 -38.96
C GLY A 104 6.61 15.63 -38.83
N VAL A 105 5.84 15.42 -39.89
CA VAL A 105 4.38 15.67 -39.93
C VAL A 105 3.63 14.70 -39.01
N VAL A 106 2.47 15.14 -38.49
CA VAL A 106 1.66 14.37 -37.55
C VAL A 106 0.93 13.19 -38.22
N ASP A 107 0.88 12.05 -37.52
CA ASP A 107 0.22 10.83 -38.00
C ASP A 107 -1.30 10.86 -37.77
N VAL A 108 -1.75 11.60 -36.75
CA VAL A 108 -3.17 11.70 -36.37
C VAL A 108 -3.58 13.16 -36.22
N MET A 109 -4.46 13.63 -37.09
CA MET A 109 -5.08 14.96 -36.99
C MET A 109 -6.28 14.95 -36.05
N GLN A 110 -6.27 15.82 -35.05
CA GLN A 110 -7.27 15.83 -33.97
C GLN A 110 -8.65 16.36 -34.40
N HIS A 111 -8.79 16.90 -35.62
CA HIS A 111 -9.99 17.63 -36.03
C HIS A 111 -11.08 16.77 -36.71
N ASP A 112 -10.77 15.55 -37.16
CA ASP A 112 -11.69 14.72 -37.95
C ASP A 112 -12.05 13.36 -37.32
N GLN A 113 -12.67 13.40 -36.15
CA GLN A 113 -13.39 12.25 -35.58
C GLN A 113 -14.80 12.07 -36.20
N SER A 114 -15.09 12.69 -37.36
CA SER A 114 -16.45 12.85 -37.89
C SER A 114 -16.71 12.15 -39.21
N LEU A 115 -15.70 11.99 -40.06
CA LEU A 115 -15.85 11.35 -41.37
C LEU A 115 -15.71 9.83 -41.29
N ARG A 116 -16.54 9.12 -42.07
CA ARG A 116 -16.57 7.65 -42.13
C ARG A 116 -15.22 7.11 -42.61
N HIS A 117 -14.80 6.01 -41.97
CA HIS A 117 -13.64 5.17 -42.32
C HIS A 117 -13.43 5.06 -43.85
N ARG A 118 -12.49 5.83 -44.39
CA ARG A 118 -11.97 5.67 -45.76
C ARG A 118 -10.73 4.77 -45.73
N ARG A 119 -10.35 4.21 -46.88
CA ARG A 119 -9.17 3.33 -46.99
C ARG A 119 -7.86 4.12 -47.03
N TYR A 120 -7.89 5.27 -47.70
CA TYR A 120 -6.82 6.26 -47.85
C TYR A 120 -7.00 7.43 -46.88
N VAL A 121 -5.94 8.18 -46.58
CA VAL A 121 -5.95 9.33 -45.66
C VAL A 121 -5.65 10.63 -46.40
N ILE A 122 -6.52 11.63 -46.24
CA ILE A 122 -6.32 13.01 -46.74
C ILE A 122 -6.01 13.90 -45.53
N GLY A 123 -5.04 14.81 -45.66
CA GLY A 123 -4.68 15.74 -44.60
C GLY A 123 -5.43 17.08 -44.66
N SER A 124 -5.70 17.59 -45.86
CA SER A 124 -6.18 18.97 -46.06
C SER A 124 -7.09 19.14 -47.27
N GLU A 125 -7.48 20.39 -47.57
CA GLU A 125 -7.93 20.75 -48.91
C GLU A 125 -6.80 20.57 -49.94
N SER A 126 -7.17 20.36 -51.21
CA SER A 126 -6.24 20.38 -52.34
C SER A 126 -5.91 21.81 -52.75
N TRP A 127 -4.81 22.02 -53.48
CA TRP A 127 -4.65 23.25 -54.27
C TRP A 127 -5.85 23.46 -55.19
N ARG A 128 -6.34 24.71 -55.28
CA ARG A 128 -7.54 25.08 -56.06
C ARG A 128 -7.23 25.45 -57.52
N LYS A 129 -5.99 25.30 -57.95
CA LYS A 129 -5.47 25.56 -59.31
C LYS A 129 -4.58 24.40 -59.77
N ARG A 130 -4.44 24.20 -61.09
CA ARG A 130 -3.55 23.15 -61.64
C ARG A 130 -2.10 23.57 -61.85
N ARG A 131 -1.82 24.87 -61.97
CA ARG A 131 -0.46 25.40 -62.12
C ARG A 131 0.10 25.73 -60.73
N ILE A 132 1.10 24.97 -60.30
CA ILE A 132 1.78 25.14 -59.01
C ILE A 132 3.21 25.64 -59.30
N THR A 133 3.61 26.76 -58.71
CA THR A 133 4.99 27.28 -58.80
C THR A 133 5.81 26.82 -57.60
N TYR A 134 7.08 26.48 -57.82
CA TYR A 134 8.00 26.14 -56.73
C TYR A 134 9.32 26.91 -56.83
N TYR A 135 9.91 27.22 -55.68
CA TYR A 135 11.19 27.91 -55.55
C TYR A 135 12.12 27.12 -54.63
N ILE A 136 13.41 27.05 -54.97
CA ILE A 136 14.45 26.42 -54.14
C ILE A 136 15.25 27.56 -53.53
N ALA A 137 15.09 27.79 -52.24
CA ALA A 137 15.66 28.94 -51.53
C ALA A 137 17.13 28.73 -51.14
N ASN A 138 17.50 27.50 -50.80
CA ASN A 138 18.86 27.03 -50.56
C ASN A 138 18.95 25.50 -50.81
N TRP A 139 20.14 24.92 -50.61
CA TRP A 139 20.41 23.50 -50.84
C TRP A 139 21.43 22.98 -49.84
N SER A 140 21.36 21.69 -49.50
CA SER A 140 22.37 21.06 -48.65
C SER A 140 23.75 21.08 -49.31
N SER A 141 24.75 21.43 -48.50
CA SER A 141 26.17 21.35 -48.88
C SER A 141 26.64 19.91 -49.18
N LYS A 142 25.88 18.91 -48.72
CA LYS A 142 26.18 17.47 -48.79
C LYS A 142 25.73 16.82 -50.10
N VAL A 143 24.88 17.51 -50.88
CA VAL A 143 24.27 17.05 -52.15
C VAL A 143 24.49 18.06 -53.29
N GLY A 144 24.39 19.36 -53.02
CA GLY A 144 24.62 20.43 -54.02
C GLY A 144 23.39 20.80 -54.85
N GLU A 145 23.40 22.02 -55.43
CA GLU A 145 22.22 22.60 -56.10
C GLU A 145 21.71 21.76 -57.27
N ASP A 146 22.59 21.37 -58.19
CA ASP A 146 22.21 20.63 -59.41
C ASP A 146 21.47 19.32 -59.08
N ALA A 147 21.96 18.59 -58.06
CA ALA A 147 21.36 17.35 -57.61
C ALA A 147 20.02 17.60 -56.89
N VAL A 148 19.94 18.59 -55.98
CA VAL A 148 18.67 18.98 -55.33
C VAL A 148 17.62 19.37 -56.39
N ALA A 149 17.97 20.22 -57.36
CA ALA A 149 17.08 20.65 -58.42
C ALA A 149 16.62 19.48 -59.31
N LYS A 150 17.54 18.59 -59.70
CA LYS A 150 17.28 17.35 -60.47
C LYS A 150 16.32 16.40 -59.73
N PHE A 151 16.51 16.16 -58.43
CA PHE A 151 15.66 15.24 -57.67
C PHE A 151 14.31 15.84 -57.30
N MET A 152 14.23 17.14 -56.99
CA MET A 152 12.94 17.82 -56.85
C MET A 152 12.15 17.78 -58.16
N ALA A 153 12.78 18.09 -59.30
CA ALA A 153 12.11 18.01 -60.61
C ALA A 153 11.61 16.59 -60.93
N LYS A 154 12.39 15.55 -60.61
CA LYS A 154 11.97 14.14 -60.72
C LYS A 154 10.78 13.81 -59.79
N ALA A 155 10.76 14.35 -58.57
CA ALA A 155 9.65 14.15 -57.63
C ALA A 155 8.36 14.82 -58.14
N PHE A 156 8.44 16.06 -58.62
CA PHE A 156 7.32 16.78 -59.24
C PHE A 156 6.78 16.07 -60.49
N ASP A 157 7.64 15.52 -61.35
CA ASP A 157 7.24 14.73 -62.52
C ASP A 157 6.40 13.51 -62.10
N GLU A 158 6.84 12.76 -61.10
CA GLU A 158 6.15 11.55 -60.63
C GLU A 158 4.73 11.85 -60.10
N TRP A 159 4.59 12.87 -59.26
CA TRP A 159 3.29 13.31 -58.75
C TRP A 159 2.39 13.92 -59.86
N SER A 160 2.97 14.47 -60.94
CA SER A 160 2.20 15.08 -62.04
C SER A 160 1.38 14.04 -62.84
N LYS A 161 1.96 12.85 -63.07
CA LYS A 161 1.42 11.76 -63.92
C LYS A 161 0.00 11.34 -63.54
N TYR A 162 -0.33 11.40 -62.25
CA TYR A 162 -1.59 10.93 -61.69
C TYR A 162 -2.53 12.05 -61.21
N SER A 163 -2.03 13.30 -61.09
CA SER A 163 -2.76 14.44 -60.53
C SER A 163 -3.26 15.46 -61.57
N LYS A 164 -2.69 15.46 -62.79
CA LYS A 164 -2.83 16.54 -63.79
C LYS A 164 -2.35 17.92 -63.29
N LEU A 165 -1.44 17.97 -62.33
CA LEU A 165 -0.80 19.22 -61.91
C LEU A 165 0.38 19.57 -62.83
N ARG A 166 0.56 20.87 -63.10
CA ARG A 166 1.68 21.43 -63.89
C ARG A 166 2.59 22.22 -62.96
N PHE A 167 3.68 21.60 -62.56
CA PHE A 167 4.71 22.21 -61.70
C PHE A 167 5.67 23.07 -62.51
N VAL A 168 6.01 24.26 -62.01
CA VAL A 168 6.89 25.23 -62.69
C VAL A 168 7.91 25.79 -61.70
N ARG A 169 9.21 25.57 -61.93
CA ARG A 169 10.27 26.24 -61.14
C ARG A 169 10.25 27.73 -61.44
N VAL A 170 10.19 28.55 -60.40
CA VAL A 170 10.43 29.99 -60.43
C VAL A 170 11.70 30.32 -59.64
N TYR A 171 12.14 31.57 -59.68
CA TYR A 171 13.39 32.05 -59.05
C TYR A 171 13.13 33.21 -58.09
N ASP A 172 11.93 33.25 -57.53
CA ASP A 172 11.45 34.27 -56.61
C ASP A 172 10.64 33.64 -55.46
N PRO A 173 10.58 34.28 -54.27
CA PRO A 173 9.90 33.74 -53.10
C PRO A 173 8.37 34.01 -53.09
N SER A 174 7.73 34.23 -54.25
CA SER A 174 6.26 34.24 -54.38
C SER A 174 5.69 32.95 -55.00
N ALA A 175 6.48 31.87 -54.94
CA ALA A 175 6.07 30.52 -55.28
C ALA A 175 4.97 29.96 -54.35
N ASP A 176 4.25 28.94 -54.81
CA ASP A 176 3.28 28.19 -53.98
C ASP A 176 3.95 27.17 -53.03
N ILE A 177 5.17 26.74 -53.37
CA ILE A 177 5.98 25.78 -52.61
C ILE A 177 7.41 26.31 -52.54
N ILE A 178 7.84 26.78 -51.37
CA ILE A 178 9.24 27.12 -51.09
C ILE A 178 9.93 25.88 -50.50
N ILE A 179 11.08 25.54 -51.07
CA ILE A 179 11.91 24.40 -50.68
C ILE A 179 13.16 24.94 -49.98
N GLY A 180 13.40 24.49 -48.74
CA GLY A 180 14.51 24.95 -47.92
C GLY A 180 15.15 23.87 -47.05
N PHE A 181 16.38 24.15 -46.62
CA PHE A 181 17.19 23.37 -45.69
C PHE A 181 17.54 24.22 -44.47
N GLY A 182 17.45 23.67 -43.27
CA GLY A 182 17.84 24.36 -42.04
C GLY A 182 18.00 23.42 -40.86
N SER A 183 18.80 23.84 -39.86
CA SER A 183 19.07 23.05 -38.65
C SER A 183 18.26 23.54 -37.45
N GLY A 184 17.72 22.64 -36.64
CA GLY A 184 17.04 23.00 -35.39
C GLY A 184 15.85 23.95 -35.60
N HIS A 185 15.85 25.11 -34.93
CA HIS A 185 14.80 26.14 -35.09
C HIS A 185 15.12 27.07 -36.26
N HIS A 186 14.48 26.81 -37.41
CA HIS A 186 14.87 27.33 -38.73
C HIS A 186 13.91 28.39 -39.31
N GLY A 187 12.90 28.85 -38.56
CA GLY A 187 12.01 29.96 -38.93
C GLY A 187 10.53 29.74 -38.61
N ASP A 188 10.11 28.48 -38.50
CA ASP A 188 8.76 28.07 -38.12
C ASP A 188 8.66 27.62 -36.64
N ASN A 189 7.50 27.10 -36.25
CA ASN A 189 7.22 26.61 -34.89
C ASN A 189 7.60 25.14 -34.65
N TYR A 190 8.29 24.48 -35.59
CA TYR A 190 8.53 23.04 -35.65
C TYR A 190 10.04 22.74 -35.72
N PRO A 191 10.82 23.01 -34.66
CA PRO A 191 12.26 22.78 -34.69
C PRO A 191 12.60 21.29 -34.92
N PHE A 192 13.61 21.06 -35.76
CA PHE A 192 14.23 19.75 -35.92
C PHE A 192 15.03 19.34 -34.68
N ASP A 193 15.25 18.05 -34.51
CA ASP A 193 15.98 17.43 -33.39
C ASP A 193 17.43 17.03 -33.72
N GLY A 194 17.90 17.31 -34.94
CA GLY A 194 19.25 16.97 -35.40
C GLY A 194 19.37 15.49 -35.82
N PRO A 195 20.60 15.01 -36.08
CA PRO A 195 20.82 13.82 -36.90
C PRO A 195 20.10 12.55 -36.43
N GLY A 196 19.13 12.12 -37.22
CA GLY A 196 18.52 10.80 -37.24
C GLY A 196 17.00 10.82 -37.36
N ASN A 197 16.30 11.51 -36.45
CA ASN A 197 14.92 11.13 -36.09
C ASN A 197 13.84 11.78 -36.97
N VAL A 198 13.88 13.11 -37.17
CA VAL A 198 13.01 13.81 -38.12
C VAL A 198 13.84 14.35 -39.27
N LEU A 199 13.67 13.73 -40.44
CA LEU A 199 14.47 14.02 -41.63
C LEU A 199 14.05 15.33 -42.31
N ALA A 200 12.75 15.62 -42.29
CA ALA A 200 12.11 16.76 -42.94
C ALA A 200 10.68 16.94 -42.41
N HIS A 201 10.03 18.04 -42.79
CA HIS A 201 8.58 18.18 -42.78
C HIS A 201 8.11 19.09 -43.92
N ALA A 202 6.83 19.00 -44.26
CA ALA A 202 6.17 19.92 -45.17
C ALA A 202 4.80 20.36 -44.67
N PHE A 203 4.38 21.56 -45.08
CA PHE A 203 3.10 22.15 -44.73
C PHE A 203 2.04 21.84 -45.79
N TYR A 204 0.80 21.68 -45.33
CA TYR A 204 -0.32 21.40 -46.21
C TYR A 204 -0.72 22.62 -47.07
N PRO A 205 -1.35 22.42 -48.26
CA PRO A 205 -1.91 23.51 -49.05
C PRO A 205 -2.75 24.49 -48.22
N TYR A 206 -2.41 25.78 -48.29
CA TYR A 206 -3.04 26.87 -47.54
C TYR A 206 -2.89 26.83 -46.00
N GLU A 207 -2.09 25.93 -45.44
CA GLU A 207 -1.79 25.89 -44.00
C GLU A 207 -0.93 27.11 -43.57
N MET A 208 -1.01 27.52 -42.30
CA MET A 208 -0.18 28.59 -41.70
C MET A 208 -0.20 29.96 -42.42
N ASN A 209 -1.11 30.18 -43.38
CA ASN A 209 -1.21 31.32 -44.32
C ASN A 209 -0.01 31.52 -45.26
N ALA A 210 1.19 31.70 -44.71
CA ALA A 210 2.37 32.17 -45.45
C ALA A 210 3.40 31.06 -45.76
N TYR A 211 3.19 29.86 -45.20
CA TYR A 211 4.07 28.68 -45.39
C TYR A 211 3.33 27.50 -46.04
N GLY A 212 2.08 27.67 -46.44
CA GLY A 212 1.17 26.57 -46.79
C GLY A 212 1.49 25.92 -48.11
N GLY A 213 2.32 24.87 -48.08
CA GLY A 213 2.90 24.20 -49.24
C GLY A 213 4.41 23.94 -49.09
N ASP A 214 5.09 24.70 -48.23
CA ASP A 214 6.55 24.71 -48.11
C ASP A 214 7.12 23.37 -47.58
N ILE A 215 8.35 23.07 -47.99
CA ILE A 215 9.10 21.85 -47.64
C ILE A 215 10.41 22.24 -46.95
N HIS A 216 10.60 21.80 -45.71
CA HIS A 216 11.81 22.00 -44.93
C HIS A 216 12.53 20.66 -44.70
N PHE A 217 13.81 20.59 -45.08
CA PHE A 217 14.71 19.45 -44.81
C PHE A 217 15.67 19.80 -43.66
N ASP A 218 15.97 18.87 -42.75
CA ASP A 218 16.98 19.12 -41.72
C ASP A 218 18.38 19.14 -42.35
N GLU A 219 19.09 20.28 -42.29
CA GLU A 219 20.46 20.38 -42.82
C GLU A 219 21.48 19.62 -41.96
N ASP A 220 21.13 19.18 -40.74
CA ASP A 220 22.04 18.38 -39.92
C ASP A 220 22.20 16.94 -40.47
N GLU A 221 21.23 16.42 -41.23
CA GLU A 221 21.21 15.06 -41.76
C GLU A 221 22.35 14.71 -42.74
N ASN A 222 22.77 13.45 -42.78
CA ASN A 222 23.80 12.97 -43.72
C ASN A 222 23.20 12.69 -45.11
N TRP A 223 22.72 13.73 -45.80
CA TRP A 223 22.14 13.65 -47.14
C TRP A 223 23.12 13.05 -48.18
N LYS A 224 22.58 12.20 -49.07
CA LYS A 224 23.29 11.49 -50.14
C LYS A 224 22.40 11.27 -51.36
N GLU A 225 23.01 10.96 -52.51
CA GLU A 225 22.33 10.40 -53.68
C GLU A 225 22.38 8.86 -53.66
N ASN A 226 21.25 8.20 -53.87
CA ASN A 226 21.10 6.74 -54.01
C ASN A 226 21.66 5.92 -52.83
N SER A 227 21.46 6.39 -51.59
CA SER A 227 21.91 5.69 -50.38
C SER A 227 21.04 4.48 -50.06
N THR A 228 21.58 3.26 -50.19
CA THR A 228 20.87 2.01 -49.89
C THR A 228 20.75 1.71 -48.39
N HIS A 229 21.68 2.23 -47.58
CA HIS A 229 21.77 1.94 -46.15
C HIS A 229 21.82 3.22 -45.29
N LEU A 230 21.00 3.27 -44.25
CA LEU A 230 20.97 4.37 -43.27
C LEU A 230 22.33 4.65 -42.61
N SER A 231 23.24 3.68 -42.56
CA SER A 231 24.61 3.83 -42.07
C SER A 231 25.54 4.60 -43.01
N GLU A 232 25.17 4.76 -44.29
CA GLU A 232 25.95 5.44 -45.32
C GLU A 232 25.42 6.86 -45.57
N GLY A 233 24.11 7.05 -45.44
CA GLY A 233 23.43 8.34 -45.42
C GLY A 233 21.93 8.24 -45.71
N VAL A 234 21.25 9.38 -45.70
CA VAL A 234 19.83 9.51 -46.04
C VAL A 234 19.71 9.88 -47.52
N ASP A 235 18.92 9.12 -48.29
CA ASP A 235 18.67 9.40 -49.69
C ASP A 235 17.73 10.61 -49.85
N PHE A 236 18.24 11.68 -50.46
CA PHE A 236 17.50 12.93 -50.61
C PHE A 236 16.23 12.76 -51.44
N TYR A 237 16.28 12.03 -52.56
CA TYR A 237 15.11 11.86 -53.43
C TYR A 237 13.95 11.17 -52.71
N SER A 238 14.25 10.18 -51.88
CA SER A 238 13.26 9.37 -51.17
C SER A 238 12.51 10.14 -50.10
N VAL A 239 13.15 11.09 -49.41
CA VAL A 239 12.45 12.02 -48.51
C VAL A 239 11.74 13.10 -49.32
N ALA A 240 12.41 13.71 -50.31
CA ALA A 240 11.85 14.79 -51.11
C ALA A 240 10.54 14.44 -51.83
N ILE A 241 10.41 13.21 -52.34
CA ILE A 241 9.16 12.75 -52.97
C ILE A 241 8.06 12.45 -51.94
N HIS A 242 8.40 12.09 -50.69
CA HIS A 242 7.45 11.91 -49.60
C HIS A 242 6.87 13.24 -49.12
N GLU A 243 7.73 14.20 -48.74
CA GLU A 243 7.30 15.51 -48.22
C GLU A 243 6.44 16.29 -49.23
N LEU A 244 6.77 16.19 -50.52
CA LEU A 244 5.97 16.77 -51.60
C LEU A 244 4.53 16.22 -51.64
N GLY A 245 4.28 15.01 -51.13
CA GLY A 245 2.91 14.49 -50.95
C GLY A 245 2.11 15.29 -49.92
N HIS A 246 2.73 15.75 -48.83
CA HIS A 246 2.10 16.64 -47.84
C HIS A 246 1.83 18.04 -48.43
N SER A 247 2.78 18.61 -49.17
CA SER A 247 2.59 19.83 -49.97
C SER A 247 1.49 19.72 -51.04
N LEU A 248 0.99 18.50 -51.31
CA LEU A 248 -0.14 18.22 -52.19
C LEU A 248 -1.42 17.80 -51.45
N GLY A 249 -1.43 17.74 -50.11
CA GLY A 249 -2.63 17.46 -49.31
C GLY A 249 -2.79 16.02 -48.80
N LEU A 250 -1.82 15.14 -49.08
CA LEU A 250 -1.86 13.74 -48.63
C LEU A 250 -1.35 13.64 -47.19
N ALA A 251 -2.06 12.89 -46.34
CA ALA A 251 -1.59 12.57 -44.99
C ALA A 251 -0.79 11.25 -45.00
N HIS A 252 -0.15 10.93 -43.87
CA HIS A 252 0.52 9.64 -43.70
C HIS A 252 -0.43 8.45 -43.91
N SER A 253 0.05 7.44 -44.63
CA SER A 253 -0.63 6.15 -44.77
C SER A 253 -0.03 5.11 -43.80
N PRO A 254 -0.85 4.27 -43.15
CA PRO A 254 -0.36 3.13 -42.37
C PRO A 254 0.07 1.93 -43.25
N VAL A 255 -0.04 2.05 -44.58
CA VAL A 255 0.31 0.97 -45.51
C VAL A 255 1.82 0.99 -45.80
N TYR A 256 2.55 -0.07 -45.44
CA TYR A 256 4.01 -0.12 -45.58
C TYR A 256 4.52 0.13 -47.01
N SER A 257 3.77 -0.24 -48.05
CA SER A 257 4.15 0.02 -49.44
C SER A 257 3.93 1.46 -49.90
N SER A 258 2.95 2.19 -49.34
CA SER A 258 2.65 3.60 -49.65
C SER A 258 3.87 4.49 -49.55
N LEU A 259 4.03 5.41 -50.50
CA LEU A 259 5.08 6.41 -50.43
C LEU A 259 4.90 7.31 -49.21
N MET A 260 3.66 7.63 -48.84
CA MET A 260 3.28 8.38 -47.64
C MET A 260 3.38 7.58 -46.33
N PHE A 261 4.09 6.45 -46.29
CA PHE A 261 4.38 5.73 -45.05
C PHE A 261 5.39 6.54 -44.19
N PRO A 262 5.10 6.86 -42.91
CA PRO A 262 5.83 7.89 -42.16
C PRO A 262 7.32 7.59 -41.89
N TYR A 263 7.72 6.33 -41.82
CA TYR A 263 9.09 5.93 -41.48
C TYR A 263 9.92 5.69 -42.75
N TYR A 264 11.18 6.14 -42.74
CA TYR A 264 12.08 6.06 -43.89
C TYR A 264 12.44 4.59 -44.22
N LYS A 265 12.25 4.22 -45.50
CA LYS A 265 12.40 2.84 -46.00
C LYS A 265 13.69 2.58 -46.80
N GLY A 266 14.57 3.57 -46.95
CA GLY A 266 15.64 3.54 -47.96
C GLY A 266 15.15 4.07 -49.30
N ILE A 267 15.83 3.68 -50.39
CA ILE A 267 15.60 4.22 -51.73
C ILE A 267 14.17 3.94 -52.22
N ALA A 268 13.40 5.01 -52.45
CA ALA A 268 12.14 4.98 -53.17
C ALA A 268 12.39 4.72 -54.67
N GLN A 269 11.79 3.67 -55.22
CA GLN A 269 11.93 3.31 -56.64
C GLN A 269 11.20 4.28 -57.60
N GLY A 270 10.51 5.30 -57.08
CA GLY A 270 9.75 6.28 -57.86
C GLY A 270 8.37 5.79 -58.31
N THR A 271 7.86 4.69 -57.77
CA THR A 271 6.51 4.21 -58.06
C THR A 271 5.56 4.58 -56.92
N LEU A 272 4.52 5.35 -57.21
CA LEU A 272 3.43 5.63 -56.25
C LEU A 272 2.60 4.35 -55.99
N ASP A 273 2.17 4.13 -54.76
CA ASP A 273 1.26 3.04 -54.40
C ASP A 273 -0.17 3.35 -54.85
N HIS A 274 -1.02 2.33 -54.87
CA HIS A 274 -2.45 2.48 -55.10
C HIS A 274 -3.13 3.42 -54.10
N ASP A 275 -2.70 3.43 -52.83
CA ASP A 275 -3.25 4.33 -51.81
C ASP A 275 -2.90 5.81 -52.11
N ASP A 276 -1.66 6.07 -52.51
CA ASP A 276 -1.17 7.42 -52.88
C ASP A 276 -1.92 7.96 -54.12
N ILE A 277 -2.05 7.12 -55.16
CA ILE A 277 -2.77 7.46 -56.40
C ILE A 277 -4.27 7.70 -56.11
N LEU A 278 -4.88 6.94 -55.19
CA LEU A 278 -6.28 7.09 -54.82
C LEU A 278 -6.53 8.40 -54.05
N ALA A 279 -5.61 8.83 -53.20
CA ALA A 279 -5.66 10.13 -52.54
C ALA A 279 -5.53 11.29 -53.54
N LEU A 280 -4.56 11.24 -54.49
CA LEU A 280 -4.44 12.21 -55.58
C LEU A 280 -5.72 12.29 -56.43
N TYR A 281 -6.31 11.14 -56.79
CA TYR A 281 -7.52 11.08 -57.58
C TYR A 281 -8.70 11.76 -56.86
N GLN A 282 -8.81 11.56 -55.54
CA GLN A 282 -9.83 12.22 -54.73
C GLN A 282 -9.62 13.73 -54.61
N LEU A 283 -8.37 14.18 -54.47
CA LEU A 283 -7.99 15.59 -54.30
C LEU A 283 -8.00 16.40 -55.61
N TYR A 284 -7.48 15.85 -56.71
CA TYR A 284 -7.16 16.63 -57.93
C TYR A 284 -7.97 16.25 -59.18
N ILE A 285 -8.63 15.08 -59.18
CA ILE A 285 -9.40 14.58 -60.33
C ILE A 285 -10.91 14.59 -60.06
N GLN A 286 -11.35 14.25 -58.85
CA GLN A 286 -12.76 14.31 -58.45
C GLN A 286 -13.22 15.67 -57.90
N ASN A 287 -12.30 16.56 -57.53
CA ASN A 287 -12.66 17.84 -56.92
C ASN A 287 -13.18 18.85 -57.97
N PRO A 288 -14.45 19.29 -57.90
CA PRO A 288 -15.03 20.21 -58.87
C PRO A 288 -14.63 21.69 -58.64
N TYR A 289 -13.93 21.99 -57.54
CA TYR A 289 -13.54 23.36 -57.16
C TYR A 289 -12.15 23.78 -57.67
N ILE A 290 -11.48 22.92 -58.44
CA ILE A 290 -10.20 23.23 -59.06
C ILE A 290 -10.45 23.97 -60.38
N THR A 291 -9.94 25.20 -60.47
CA THR A 291 -9.97 25.97 -61.72
C THR A 291 -8.77 25.61 -62.60
N ASP A 292 -9.05 25.23 -63.84
CA ASP A 292 -8.05 25.21 -64.90
C ASP A 292 -7.75 26.67 -65.29
N ASP A 293 -6.53 27.15 -65.01
CA ASP A 293 -6.08 28.47 -65.49
C ASP A 293 -6.13 28.50 -67.02
N PRO A 294 -6.76 29.50 -67.64
CA PRO A 294 -6.92 29.52 -69.09
C PRO A 294 -5.58 29.85 -69.75
N ASP A 295 -5.10 28.96 -70.64
CA ASP A 295 -3.73 28.91 -71.22
C ASP A 295 -3.32 30.09 -72.13
N TRP A 296 -3.93 31.28 -72.02
CA TRP A 296 -3.63 32.46 -72.85
C TRP A 296 -2.63 33.43 -72.20
N MET A 297 -1.41 33.01 -71.90
CA MET A 297 -0.30 33.97 -71.86
C MET A 297 1.03 33.35 -72.30
N TYR A 298 1.70 34.05 -73.22
CA TYR A 298 3.00 33.73 -73.82
C TYR A 298 3.04 32.62 -74.89
N THR A 299 2.53 32.94 -76.08
CA THR A 299 3.38 32.84 -77.30
C THR A 299 4.65 33.69 -77.07
N THR A 300 5.84 33.39 -77.56
CA THR A 300 6.32 32.67 -78.78
C THR A 300 7.80 32.25 -78.48
N GLU A 301 8.59 31.48 -79.23
CA GLU A 301 8.67 31.16 -80.68
C GLU A 301 8.95 29.66 -80.95
N SER A 302 8.99 29.28 -82.23
CA SER A 302 9.13 27.90 -82.72
C SER A 302 10.43 27.67 -83.50
N VAL A 303 11.15 26.57 -83.24
CA VAL A 303 12.23 26.07 -84.11
C VAL A 303 12.12 24.55 -84.30
N THR A 304 11.95 24.16 -85.57
CA THR A 304 12.20 22.87 -86.23
C THR A 304 13.14 21.88 -85.50
N SER A 305 12.78 20.63 -85.19
CA SER A 305 12.43 19.44 -86.03
C SER A 305 13.65 18.55 -86.37
N VAL A 306 13.43 17.41 -87.07
CA VAL A 306 14.36 16.26 -87.29
C VAL A 306 14.40 15.33 -86.06
N ASP A 307 13.79 14.13 -86.03
CA ASP A 307 13.94 12.90 -86.85
C ASP A 307 15.20 12.07 -86.45
N GLU A 308 15.24 10.73 -86.36
CA GLU A 308 14.24 9.62 -86.41
C GLU A 308 14.99 8.30 -86.00
N PHE A 309 14.38 7.11 -86.20
CA PHE A 309 14.98 5.76 -86.36
C PHE A 309 15.23 4.80 -85.17
N TYR A 310 14.29 3.83 -85.02
CA TYR A 310 14.51 2.34 -85.01
C TYR A 310 15.27 1.66 -83.82
N SER A 311 15.21 0.32 -83.59
CA SER A 311 14.13 -0.68 -83.79
C SER A 311 14.49 -2.06 -83.17
N VAL A 312 13.58 -2.62 -82.35
CA VAL A 312 13.10 -4.03 -82.31
C VAL A 312 14.08 -5.25 -82.31
N THR A 313 13.66 -6.30 -81.59
CA THR A 313 14.00 -7.76 -81.69
C THR A 313 15.16 -8.36 -80.87
N ALA A 314 14.80 -9.45 -80.18
CA ALA A 314 15.56 -10.19 -79.18
C ALA A 314 16.21 -11.50 -79.68
N ALA A 315 17.09 -12.07 -78.84
CA ALA A 315 17.39 -13.51 -78.70
C ALA A 315 18.20 -14.19 -79.86
N PRO A 316 18.65 -15.47 -79.76
CA PRO A 316 18.42 -16.48 -78.69
C PRO A 316 19.61 -17.42 -78.30
N LYS A 317 19.31 -18.40 -77.40
CA LYS A 317 20.00 -19.68 -77.05
C LYS A 317 21.20 -19.60 -76.05
N LEU A 318 21.18 -20.30 -74.90
CA LEU A 318 21.18 -21.77 -74.63
C LEU A 318 22.39 -22.50 -75.25
N PRO A 319 23.07 -23.47 -74.58
CA PRO A 319 22.51 -24.52 -73.70
C PRO A 319 23.20 -24.68 -72.31
N ASP A 320 23.00 -25.71 -71.47
CA ASP A 320 21.87 -26.61 -71.09
C ASP A 320 22.44 -27.85 -70.33
N TRP A 321 21.69 -28.45 -69.37
CA TRP A 321 21.55 -29.91 -69.12
C TRP A 321 20.75 -30.24 -67.82
N ASP A 322 19.82 -31.20 -67.90
CA ASP A 322 18.92 -31.67 -66.83
C ASP A 322 19.48 -32.79 -65.92
N SER A 323 18.86 -33.02 -64.73
CA SER A 323 18.34 -34.36 -64.36
C SER A 323 17.53 -34.41 -63.04
N ASP A 324 16.24 -34.76 -63.14
CA ASP A 324 15.37 -35.34 -62.09
C ASP A 324 15.66 -36.87 -61.90
N PRO A 325 14.96 -37.71 -61.07
CA PRO A 325 13.79 -37.49 -60.19
C PRO A 325 13.84 -38.14 -58.75
N TYR A 326 12.71 -38.00 -58.03
CA TYR A 326 12.19 -38.81 -56.87
C TYR A 326 12.30 -40.36 -57.04
N PRO A 327 12.25 -41.24 -55.97
CA PRO A 327 11.10 -41.35 -55.05
C PRO A 327 11.38 -41.89 -53.59
N GLU A 328 10.53 -42.80 -53.08
CA GLU A 328 10.19 -43.08 -51.67
C GLU A 328 10.42 -44.58 -51.26
N GLN A 329 10.26 -44.93 -49.97
CA GLN A 329 10.04 -46.27 -49.34
C GLN A 329 11.20 -47.00 -48.60
N GLU A 330 10.80 -47.91 -47.69
CA GLU A 330 11.61 -48.69 -46.70
C GLU A 330 11.94 -50.14 -47.23
N PRO A 331 12.17 -51.25 -46.44
CA PRO A 331 12.54 -51.48 -45.01
C PRO A 331 13.64 -52.58 -44.81
N VAL A 332 13.68 -53.24 -43.61
CA VAL A 332 14.35 -54.54 -43.25
C VAL A 332 15.86 -54.44 -42.95
N SER A 333 16.39 -54.68 -41.72
CA SER A 333 16.43 -55.90 -40.85
C SER A 333 17.32 -57.03 -41.40
N THR A 334 17.88 -57.98 -40.62
CA THR A 334 17.71 -58.34 -39.19
C THR A 334 19.14 -58.53 -38.57
N THR A 335 19.57 -59.34 -37.60
CA THR A 335 19.13 -60.43 -36.67
C THR A 335 20.26 -60.53 -35.61
N SER A 336 20.14 -60.97 -34.35
CA SER A 336 19.03 -61.38 -33.43
C SER A 336 19.65 -61.35 -31.98
N THR A 337 19.21 -61.98 -30.87
CA THR A 337 18.29 -63.10 -30.56
C THR A 337 17.93 -63.08 -29.05
N THR A 338 16.83 -63.73 -28.63
CA THR A 338 16.55 -64.43 -27.33
C THR A 338 17.30 -64.04 -26.03
N THR A 339 16.68 -63.78 -24.86
CA THR A 339 15.27 -63.85 -24.37
C THR A 339 15.19 -63.16 -22.97
N SER A 340 14.13 -63.10 -22.13
CA SER A 340 12.74 -63.62 -22.08
C SER A 340 11.91 -62.86 -21.01
N SER A 341 10.59 -63.10 -20.99
CA SER A 341 9.66 -63.02 -19.83
C SER A 341 9.51 -61.69 -19.06
N THR A 342 8.32 -61.09 -19.16
CA THR A 342 7.87 -59.91 -18.43
C THR A 342 6.83 -60.23 -17.34
N THR A 343 6.91 -59.57 -16.19
CA THR A 343 5.78 -59.28 -15.29
C THR A 343 5.96 -57.88 -14.69
N ALA A 344 4.86 -57.28 -14.22
CA ALA A 344 4.83 -55.93 -13.65
C ALA A 344 4.21 -55.94 -12.23
N ALA A 345 4.26 -54.77 -11.58
CA ALA A 345 3.57 -54.35 -10.34
C ALA A 345 4.45 -54.21 -9.07
N TYR A 346 4.49 -52.96 -8.56
CA TYR A 346 4.67 -52.49 -7.18
C TYR A 346 5.82 -52.99 -6.27
N ASP A 347 6.84 -52.13 -6.16
CA ASP A 347 7.28 -51.44 -4.93
C ASP A 347 7.87 -52.18 -3.71
N ILE A 348 8.42 -51.34 -2.80
CA ILE A 348 9.02 -51.61 -1.48
C ILE A 348 10.38 -52.41 -1.48
N PRO A 349 11.22 -52.31 -0.42
CA PRO A 349 12.68 -52.14 -0.57
C PRO A 349 13.46 -53.22 0.22
N ILE A 350 14.68 -52.92 0.72
CA ILE A 350 15.51 -53.56 1.80
C ILE A 350 17.00 -53.28 1.48
N THR A 351 17.99 -53.02 2.36
CA THR A 351 18.16 -52.59 3.79
C THR A 351 19.50 -51.80 3.85
N PHE A 352 20.16 -51.35 4.92
CA PHE A 352 20.34 -51.74 6.36
C PHE A 352 21.03 -50.52 7.05
N VAL A 353 21.07 -50.26 8.37
CA VAL A 353 20.73 -50.93 9.66
C VAL A 353 20.02 -49.86 10.54
N GLY A 354 19.42 -50.07 11.72
CA GLY A 354 19.33 -51.22 12.63
C GLY A 354 20.27 -51.12 13.86
N ASP A 355 19.88 -51.45 15.10
CA ASP A 355 18.55 -51.84 15.63
C ASP A 355 18.49 -51.76 17.18
N TYR A 356 17.42 -52.29 17.79
CA TYR A 356 17.10 -52.45 19.23
C TYR A 356 16.47 -51.20 19.90
N GLU A 357 15.33 -51.25 20.59
CA GLU A 357 14.61 -52.39 21.23
C GLU A 357 13.18 -52.62 20.66
N THR A 358 12.57 -53.79 20.93
CA THR A 358 11.34 -54.27 20.27
C THR A 358 10.05 -54.12 21.10
N VAL A 359 8.89 -54.19 20.41
CA VAL A 359 7.54 -53.97 20.99
C VAL A 359 6.86 -55.28 21.42
N ASP A 360 7.61 -56.36 21.60
CA ASP A 360 7.05 -57.67 22.00
C ASP A 360 6.51 -57.71 23.44
N ASP A 361 6.98 -56.83 24.33
CA ASP A 361 6.55 -56.81 25.73
C ASP A 361 5.38 -55.84 26.02
N HIS A 362 4.75 -55.27 24.98
CA HIS A 362 3.58 -54.39 25.16
C HIS A 362 2.23 -55.12 25.11
N ILE A 363 2.19 -56.38 24.65
CA ILE A 363 0.97 -57.20 24.51
C ILE A 363 0.87 -58.23 25.64
N SER A 364 1.11 -57.79 26.88
CA SER A 364 1.02 -58.59 28.11
C SER A 364 0.11 -57.97 29.19
N ARG A 365 -0.62 -56.88 28.88
CA ARG A 365 -1.59 -56.27 29.80
C ARG A 365 -2.90 -57.07 29.91
N TYR A 366 -3.39 -57.21 31.15
CA TYR A 366 -4.61 -57.92 31.61
C TYR A 366 -4.47 -59.47 31.63
N HIS A 367 -4.16 -60.10 32.77
CA HIS A 367 -5.12 -60.31 33.88
C HIS A 367 -4.47 -60.47 35.28
N TYR A 368 -5.30 -60.36 36.34
CA TYR A 368 -5.02 -60.61 37.77
C TYR A 368 -5.19 -62.12 38.14
N PRO A 369 -4.90 -62.63 39.38
CA PRO A 369 -4.52 -61.96 40.65
C PRO A 369 -3.34 -62.58 41.48
N SER A 370 -3.06 -61.93 42.63
CA SER A 370 -2.40 -62.37 43.88
C SER A 370 -2.73 -63.83 44.36
N PRO A 371 -1.96 -64.51 45.27
CA PRO A 371 -1.51 -63.95 46.57
C PRO A 371 -0.26 -64.53 47.34
N THR A 372 0.03 -63.88 48.48
CA THR A 372 0.63 -64.40 49.75
C THR A 372 2.09 -64.93 49.86
N ALA A 373 2.97 -64.02 50.33
CA ALA A 373 3.51 -63.97 51.72
C ALA A 373 4.58 -64.95 52.26
N VAL A 374 5.13 -64.54 53.43
CA VAL A 374 5.91 -65.25 54.48
C VAL A 374 7.45 -65.08 54.49
N VAL A 375 7.87 -64.03 55.24
CA VAL A 375 8.93 -64.02 56.27
C VAL A 375 10.34 -64.53 55.94
N THR A 376 11.32 -63.61 55.97
CA THR A 376 12.39 -63.70 56.99
C THR A 376 12.76 -62.29 57.48
N THR A 377 12.99 -62.14 58.78
CA THR A 377 13.27 -60.84 59.43
C THR A 377 14.73 -60.69 59.80
N HIS A 378 15.35 -59.55 59.51
CA HIS A 378 16.31 -58.90 60.42
C HIS A 378 16.44 -57.41 60.08
N MET A 379 16.45 -56.53 61.10
CA MET A 379 16.63 -55.09 60.92
C MET A 379 18.11 -54.72 60.78
N PRO A 380 18.40 -53.73 59.91
CA PRO A 380 19.34 -52.66 60.23
C PRO A 380 18.56 -51.40 60.63
N THR A 381 18.95 -50.73 61.71
CA THR A 381 18.45 -49.38 62.03
C THR A 381 19.09 -48.36 61.09
N GLU A 382 18.43 -48.11 59.96
CA GLU A 382 18.94 -47.23 58.92
C GLU A 382 19.03 -45.77 59.39
N TYR A 383 20.27 -45.29 59.52
CA TYR A 383 20.58 -43.94 60.02
C TYR A 383 20.44 -42.93 58.89
N VAL A 384 19.19 -42.60 58.52
CA VAL A 384 18.87 -41.64 57.44
C VAL A 384 19.67 -40.35 57.64
N PRO A 385 20.64 -40.04 56.74
CA PRO A 385 21.50 -38.88 56.91
C PRO A 385 20.69 -37.59 56.75
N VAL A 386 21.14 -36.53 57.42
CA VAL A 386 20.57 -35.19 57.25
C VAL A 386 20.86 -34.73 55.80
N PRO A 387 19.85 -34.42 54.98
CA PRO A 387 20.09 -33.97 53.61
C PRO A 387 20.84 -32.63 53.60
N ASP A 388 21.74 -32.43 52.65
CA ASP A 388 22.34 -31.12 52.43
C ASP A 388 21.35 -30.18 51.73
N ILE A 389 21.09 -29.01 52.32
CA ILE A 389 20.24 -27.97 51.73
C ILE A 389 20.85 -27.38 50.45
N CYS A 390 22.18 -27.39 50.31
CA CYS A 390 22.86 -26.91 49.10
C CYS A 390 22.70 -27.87 47.89
N SER A 391 22.18 -29.09 48.10
CA SER A 391 21.92 -30.06 47.02
C SER A 391 20.72 -29.72 46.10
N GLY A 392 19.94 -28.68 46.41
CA GLY A 392 18.73 -28.32 45.66
C GLY A 392 17.61 -29.36 45.82
N SER A 393 16.75 -29.49 44.81
CA SER A 393 15.70 -30.54 44.71
C SER A 393 14.97 -30.81 46.01
N PHE A 394 14.11 -29.87 46.41
CA PHE A 394 13.32 -29.91 47.65
C PHE A 394 11.94 -30.53 47.38
N ASP A 395 11.35 -31.18 48.40
CA ASP A 395 10.07 -31.89 48.24
C ASP A 395 8.88 -30.93 48.27
N ALA A 396 8.99 -29.85 49.06
CA ALA A 396 8.02 -28.76 49.12
C ALA A 396 8.65 -27.48 49.70
N ILE A 397 8.10 -26.31 49.33
CA ILE A 397 8.52 -24.98 49.82
C ILE A 397 7.29 -24.11 50.07
N GLY A 398 7.21 -23.43 51.21
CA GLY A 398 6.09 -22.54 51.56
C GLY A 398 6.52 -21.35 52.42
N LEU A 399 5.95 -20.16 52.16
CA LEU A 399 5.93 -19.05 53.12
C LEU A 399 4.83 -19.34 54.16
N LEU A 400 5.18 -19.42 55.44
CA LEU A 400 4.26 -19.71 56.55
C LEU A 400 4.55 -18.73 57.70
N ARG A 401 3.54 -17.96 58.12
CA ARG A 401 3.61 -16.90 59.15
C ARG A 401 4.77 -15.92 58.93
N GLY A 402 5.03 -15.58 57.66
CA GLY A 402 6.06 -14.65 57.22
C GLY A 402 7.49 -15.22 57.10
N GLU A 403 7.72 -16.46 57.53
CA GLU A 403 9.01 -17.15 57.40
C GLU A 403 8.96 -18.22 56.29
N MET A 404 10.11 -18.49 55.68
CA MET A 404 10.21 -19.48 54.60
C MET A 404 10.50 -20.88 55.16
N PHE A 405 9.68 -21.86 54.82
CA PHE A 405 9.86 -23.26 55.19
C PHE A 405 10.22 -24.09 53.95
N ILE A 406 11.24 -24.94 54.08
CA ILE A 406 11.77 -25.81 53.02
C ILE A 406 11.77 -27.24 53.57
N PHE A 407 11.22 -28.19 52.83
CA PHE A 407 11.09 -29.60 53.23
C PHE A 407 11.95 -30.49 52.33
N LYS A 408 12.66 -31.47 52.93
CA LYS A 408 13.38 -32.52 52.18
C LYS A 408 13.53 -33.79 53.02
N GLY A 409 12.92 -34.88 52.56
CA GLY A 409 12.71 -36.09 53.34
C GLY A 409 12.03 -35.80 54.69
N PRO A 410 12.43 -36.50 55.77
CA PRO A 410 11.80 -36.31 57.09
C PRO A 410 12.23 -35.01 57.80
N TYR A 411 12.99 -34.14 57.13
CA TYR A 411 13.60 -32.92 57.67
C TYR A 411 13.00 -31.66 57.05
N LEU A 412 13.02 -30.57 57.81
CA LEU A 412 12.71 -29.23 57.30
C LEU A 412 13.68 -28.17 57.84
N TRP A 413 13.81 -27.09 57.06
CA TRP A 413 14.53 -25.87 57.40
C TRP A 413 13.54 -24.71 57.50
N ARG A 414 13.80 -23.80 58.44
CA ARG A 414 13.09 -22.53 58.58
C ARG A 414 14.07 -21.40 58.33
N LEU A 415 13.72 -20.49 57.43
CA LEU A 415 14.52 -19.34 57.05
C LEU A 415 13.84 -18.07 57.56
N THR A 416 14.64 -17.21 58.16
CA THR A 416 14.27 -15.86 58.59
C THR A 416 13.86 -14.97 57.41
N GLU A 417 13.22 -13.82 57.68
CA GLU A 417 12.86 -12.79 56.66
C GLU A 417 14.05 -12.35 55.78
N LYS A 418 15.29 -12.48 56.27
CA LYS A 418 16.54 -12.18 55.55
C LYS A 418 17.12 -13.40 54.82
N TYR A 419 16.29 -14.43 54.60
CA TYR A 419 16.60 -15.71 53.96
C TYR A 419 17.79 -16.48 54.56
N ARG A 420 18.14 -16.21 55.83
CA ARG A 420 19.13 -16.99 56.58
C ARG A 420 18.44 -18.13 57.31
N ILE A 421 19.03 -19.33 57.25
CA ILE A 421 18.61 -20.50 58.03
C ILE A 421 18.60 -20.11 59.51
N LYS A 422 17.51 -20.45 60.20
CA LYS A 422 17.32 -20.19 61.63
C LYS A 422 18.14 -21.17 62.46
N GLU A 423 18.71 -20.70 63.56
CA GLU A 423 19.50 -21.52 64.47
C GLU A 423 18.68 -22.72 64.99
N GLY A 424 19.33 -23.88 65.14
CA GLY A 424 18.69 -25.14 65.52
C GLY A 424 18.00 -25.92 64.40
N TYR A 425 18.08 -25.47 63.13
CA TYR A 425 17.60 -26.21 61.96
C TYR A 425 18.76 -26.84 61.15
N PRO A 426 18.56 -27.98 60.46
CA PRO A 426 17.30 -28.70 60.26
C PRO A 426 16.82 -29.50 61.47
N VAL A 427 15.50 -29.71 61.52
CA VAL A 427 14.80 -30.56 62.49
C VAL A 427 13.85 -31.50 61.74
N ARG A 428 13.43 -32.59 62.39
CA ARG A 428 12.43 -33.50 61.79
C ARG A 428 11.02 -32.92 61.88
N ILE A 429 10.20 -33.16 60.85
CA ILE A 429 8.90 -32.50 60.65
C ILE A 429 8.00 -32.58 61.89
N TRP A 430 7.89 -33.75 62.52
CA TRP A 430 7.08 -33.98 63.72
C TRP A 430 7.58 -33.29 65.01
N GLN A 431 8.81 -32.75 65.02
CA GLN A 431 9.32 -31.95 66.14
C GLN A 431 8.78 -30.51 66.09
N VAL A 432 8.44 -30.03 64.89
CA VAL A 432 7.82 -28.72 64.63
C VAL A 432 6.30 -28.84 64.69
N PHE A 433 5.74 -29.78 63.93
CA PHE A 433 4.30 -29.99 63.81
C PHE A 433 3.81 -31.00 64.87
N ARG A 434 3.42 -30.48 66.04
CA ARG A 434 3.10 -31.29 67.23
C ARG A 434 1.85 -32.14 67.04
N GLY A 435 2.04 -33.43 66.83
CA GLY A 435 0.98 -34.41 66.61
C GLY A 435 0.92 -34.96 65.17
N PHE A 436 1.78 -34.49 64.26
CA PHE A 436 1.90 -35.03 62.92
C PHE A 436 2.34 -36.51 62.95
N PRO A 437 1.82 -37.40 62.08
CA PRO A 437 2.18 -38.82 62.10
C PRO A 437 3.66 -39.05 61.77
N LYS A 438 4.39 -39.75 62.66
CA LYS A 438 5.80 -40.14 62.44
C LYS A 438 6.02 -41.09 61.26
N THR A 439 4.94 -41.62 60.68
CA THR A 439 4.94 -42.48 59.49
C THR A 439 5.03 -41.70 58.17
N VAL A 440 4.75 -40.39 58.17
CA VAL A 440 4.89 -39.56 56.97
C VAL A 440 6.36 -39.16 56.80
N SER A 441 6.95 -39.56 55.67
CA SER A 441 8.39 -39.43 55.42
C SER A 441 8.81 -38.17 54.66
N HIS A 442 7.88 -37.47 54.03
CA HIS A 442 8.08 -36.27 53.22
C HIS A 442 6.76 -35.49 53.09
N ILE A 443 6.82 -34.25 52.61
CA ILE A 443 5.66 -33.38 52.30
C ILE A 443 5.71 -33.09 50.80
N ASP A 444 4.63 -33.33 50.05
CA ASP A 444 4.58 -33.03 48.60
C ASP A 444 4.16 -31.57 48.32
N ALA A 445 3.35 -30.96 49.20
CA ALA A 445 2.92 -29.57 49.04
C ALA A 445 2.51 -28.94 50.38
N VAL A 446 2.58 -27.61 50.46
CA VAL A 446 2.31 -26.84 51.69
C VAL A 446 1.80 -25.42 51.37
N TYR A 447 0.82 -24.93 52.14
CA TYR A 447 0.43 -23.51 52.13
C TYR A 447 -0.14 -23.06 53.48
N GLU A 448 -0.26 -21.74 53.67
CA GLU A 448 -1.01 -21.12 54.77
C GLU A 448 -2.32 -20.55 54.24
N ARG A 449 -3.45 -20.93 54.85
CA ARG A 449 -4.78 -20.47 54.45
C ARG A 449 -5.06 -19.08 55.01
N MET A 450 -5.51 -18.17 54.14
CA MET A 450 -5.62 -16.73 54.45
C MET A 450 -6.76 -16.38 55.41
N ASP A 451 -7.81 -17.20 55.49
CA ASP A 451 -9.00 -16.89 56.30
C ASP A 451 -8.78 -17.14 57.81
N ASP A 452 -7.97 -18.14 58.18
CA ASP A 452 -7.73 -18.55 59.57
C ASP A 452 -6.23 -18.62 59.96
N ASN A 453 -5.30 -18.42 59.01
CA ASN A 453 -3.86 -18.60 59.18
C ASN A 453 -3.49 -20.05 59.59
N ALA A 454 -4.31 -21.03 59.17
CA ALA A 454 -3.99 -22.43 59.37
C ALA A 454 -3.00 -22.93 58.32
N ILE A 455 -2.03 -23.73 58.76
CA ILE A 455 -1.03 -24.36 57.88
C ILE A 455 -1.59 -25.68 57.38
N VAL A 456 -1.61 -25.86 56.06
CA VAL A 456 -2.06 -27.08 55.37
C VAL A 456 -0.85 -27.81 54.79
N LEU A 457 -0.65 -29.05 55.20
CA LEU A 457 0.40 -29.94 54.70
C LEU A 457 -0.23 -31.08 53.89
N PHE A 458 0.30 -31.37 52.70
CA PHE A 458 -0.10 -32.47 51.83
C PHE A 458 0.97 -33.57 51.79
N SER A 459 0.57 -34.83 51.82
CA SER A 459 1.44 -35.98 51.52
C SER A 459 0.61 -37.14 50.96
N GLY A 460 0.94 -37.58 49.75
CA GLY A 460 0.15 -38.53 48.98
C GLY A 460 -1.30 -38.06 48.80
N ARG A 461 -2.26 -38.95 49.09
CA ARG A 461 -3.71 -38.69 48.97
C ARG A 461 -4.34 -38.01 50.19
N PHE A 462 -3.53 -37.46 51.10
CA PHE A 462 -4.00 -36.93 52.38
C PHE A 462 -3.44 -35.55 52.69
N TYR A 463 -4.17 -34.81 53.53
CA TYR A 463 -3.74 -33.54 54.08
C TYR A 463 -4.02 -33.42 55.59
N TRP A 464 -3.27 -32.52 56.23
CA TRP A 464 -3.33 -32.22 57.66
C TRP A 464 -3.37 -30.71 57.87
N VAL A 465 -4.15 -30.27 58.86
CA VAL A 465 -4.36 -28.84 59.17
C VAL A 465 -3.85 -28.52 60.58
N PHE A 466 -3.15 -27.40 60.72
CA PHE A 466 -2.53 -26.95 61.96
C PHE A 466 -2.89 -25.49 62.25
N ASP A 467 -3.26 -25.17 63.50
CA ASP A 467 -3.10 -23.80 63.99
C ASP A 467 -1.70 -23.67 64.61
N ALA A 468 -0.93 -22.70 64.10
CA ALA A 468 0.46 -22.46 64.44
C ALA A 468 1.32 -23.72 64.27
N LEU A 469 1.62 -24.40 65.37
CA LEU A 469 2.42 -25.62 65.45
C LEU A 469 1.66 -26.77 66.14
N ASN A 470 0.39 -26.55 66.48
CA ASN A 470 -0.47 -27.51 67.17
C ASN A 470 -1.38 -28.22 66.16
N PHE A 471 -1.36 -29.55 66.14
CA PHE A 471 -2.22 -30.32 65.27
C PHE A 471 -3.70 -30.19 65.69
N LEU A 472 -4.57 -29.83 64.74
CA LEU A 472 -6.02 -29.84 64.95
C LEU A 472 -6.50 -31.29 64.93
N ARG A 473 -6.54 -31.90 66.12
CA ARG A 473 -6.91 -33.31 66.32
C ARG A 473 -8.35 -33.61 65.86
N PRO A 474 -8.63 -34.83 65.33
CA PRO A 474 -7.68 -35.76 64.72
C PRO A 474 -8.29 -36.49 63.50
N GLU A 475 -8.42 -35.80 62.37
CA GLU A 475 -8.86 -36.42 61.11
C GLU A 475 -7.72 -36.39 60.09
N VAL A 476 -7.39 -37.55 59.52
CA VAL A 476 -6.55 -37.61 58.31
C VAL A 476 -7.48 -37.38 57.13
N ARG A 477 -7.36 -36.23 56.47
CA ARG A 477 -8.37 -35.79 55.51
C ARG A 477 -7.96 -36.10 54.07
N PRO A 478 -8.87 -36.61 53.22
CA PRO A 478 -8.57 -36.98 51.84
C PRO A 478 -8.55 -35.77 50.90
N LEU A 479 -7.80 -35.86 49.79
CA LEU A 479 -7.81 -34.79 48.76
C LEU A 479 -9.20 -34.49 48.17
N THR A 480 -10.14 -35.42 48.26
CA THR A 480 -11.53 -35.27 47.80
C THR A 480 -12.28 -34.13 48.50
N ASP A 481 -11.88 -33.73 49.72
CA ASP A 481 -12.45 -32.56 50.43
C ASP A 481 -12.32 -31.27 49.61
N PHE A 482 -11.25 -31.15 48.82
CA PHE A 482 -11.01 -30.02 47.93
C PHE A 482 -11.78 -30.14 46.59
N GLY A 483 -12.63 -31.15 46.41
CA GLY A 483 -13.26 -31.47 45.13
C GLY A 483 -12.29 -32.02 44.08
N LEU A 484 -11.17 -32.63 44.52
CA LEU A 484 -10.18 -33.25 43.63
C LEU A 484 -10.57 -34.69 43.26
N PRO A 485 -10.19 -35.21 42.08
CA PRO A 485 -10.55 -36.55 41.64
C PRO A 485 -9.93 -37.66 42.50
N GLU A 486 -10.63 -38.76 42.72
CA GLU A 486 -10.17 -39.90 43.54
C GLU A 486 -8.92 -40.61 42.95
N GLU A 487 -8.71 -40.49 41.64
CA GLU A 487 -7.56 -41.03 40.93
C GLU A 487 -6.27 -40.23 41.16
N LEU A 488 -6.38 -39.01 41.72
CA LEU A 488 -5.25 -38.12 41.95
C LEU A 488 -4.38 -38.63 43.11
N LYS A 489 -3.19 -39.15 42.78
CA LYS A 489 -2.28 -39.79 43.75
C LYS A 489 -1.65 -38.82 44.76
N ARG A 490 -1.39 -37.58 44.35
CA ARG A 490 -0.84 -36.48 45.17
C ARG A 490 -1.00 -35.13 44.48
N ILE A 491 -0.60 -34.07 45.17
CA ILE A 491 -0.43 -32.71 44.66
C ILE A 491 1.09 -32.42 44.67
N ASP A 492 1.68 -31.96 43.57
CA ASP A 492 3.13 -31.68 43.47
C ASP A 492 3.51 -30.25 43.93
N ALA A 493 2.54 -29.32 44.05
CA ALA A 493 2.75 -28.01 44.67
C ALA A 493 1.43 -27.31 45.08
N ALA A 494 1.51 -26.36 46.02
CA ALA A 494 0.38 -25.49 46.41
C ALA A 494 0.82 -24.02 46.48
N LEU A 495 -0.02 -23.08 46.05
CA LEU A 495 0.26 -21.64 46.03
C LEU A 495 -0.99 -20.82 46.36
N VAL A 496 -0.95 -20.01 47.41
CA VAL A 496 -1.87 -18.86 47.53
C VAL A 496 -1.34 -17.75 46.63
N TRP A 497 -2.09 -17.38 45.59
CA TRP A 497 -1.60 -16.40 44.61
C TRP A 497 -1.93 -14.95 45.04
N PRO A 498 -0.94 -14.07 45.32
CA PRO A 498 -1.20 -12.72 45.87
C PRO A 498 -2.02 -11.79 44.96
N LYS A 499 -2.20 -12.17 43.69
CA LYS A 499 -2.95 -11.40 42.69
C LYS A 499 -4.47 -11.48 42.89
N ASN A 500 -4.98 -12.56 43.49
CA ASN A 500 -6.42 -12.79 43.67
C ASN A 500 -6.80 -13.52 44.96
N ASN A 501 -5.83 -13.85 45.83
CA ASN A 501 -6.03 -14.56 47.09
C ASN A 501 -6.84 -15.86 46.94
N LYS A 502 -6.54 -16.63 45.89
CA LYS A 502 -7.05 -18.00 45.71
C LYS A 502 -5.90 -18.99 45.84
N THR A 503 -6.22 -20.18 46.30
CA THR A 503 -5.28 -21.29 46.40
C THR A 503 -5.24 -22.05 45.09
N TYR A 504 -4.04 -22.33 44.59
CA TYR A 504 -3.78 -23.07 43.38
C TYR A 504 -3.06 -24.36 43.75
N LEU A 505 -3.63 -25.49 43.36
CA LEU A 505 -3.10 -26.83 43.64
C LEU A 505 -2.63 -27.43 42.31
N PHE A 506 -1.40 -27.92 42.26
CA PHE A 506 -0.73 -28.34 41.02
C PHE A 506 -0.47 -29.85 41.04
N ALA A 507 -0.70 -30.54 39.92
CA ALA A 507 -0.24 -31.91 39.73
C ALA A 507 -0.01 -32.22 38.25
N GLY A 508 1.18 -32.69 37.90
CA GLY A 508 1.56 -33.08 36.55
C GLY A 508 1.45 -31.95 35.50
N ASP A 509 0.61 -32.16 34.49
CA ASP A 509 0.29 -31.20 33.43
C ASP A 509 -0.82 -30.19 33.81
N ARG A 510 -1.37 -30.29 35.03
CA ARG A 510 -2.60 -29.61 35.44
C ARG A 510 -2.47 -28.84 36.74
N PHE A 511 -3.40 -27.91 36.90
CA PHE A 511 -3.67 -27.27 38.17
C PHE A 511 -5.17 -27.02 38.37
N TRP A 512 -5.54 -26.85 39.63
CA TRP A 512 -6.86 -26.56 40.16
C TRP A 512 -6.83 -25.19 40.86
N ARG A 513 -7.99 -24.56 41.07
CA ARG A 513 -8.11 -23.31 41.84
C ARG A 513 -9.22 -23.43 42.87
N PHE A 514 -8.82 -23.50 44.13
CA PHE A 514 -9.70 -23.61 45.28
C PHE A 514 -10.00 -22.23 45.88
N ASN A 515 -11.17 -22.14 46.52
CA ASN A 515 -11.72 -20.94 47.12
C ASN A 515 -11.91 -21.16 48.62
N ASP A 516 -10.84 -21.03 49.40
CA ASP A 516 -10.82 -21.31 50.84
C ASP A 516 -11.95 -20.62 51.61
N THR A 517 -12.22 -19.34 51.33
CA THR A 517 -13.30 -18.54 51.93
C THR A 517 -14.72 -19.08 51.67
N ALA A 518 -14.91 -19.91 50.63
CA ALA A 518 -16.19 -20.57 50.32
C ALA A 518 -16.16 -22.09 50.55
N GLY A 519 -14.98 -22.68 50.75
CA GLY A 519 -14.79 -24.13 50.91
C GLY A 519 -15.00 -24.95 49.63
N GLU A 520 -14.91 -24.34 48.44
CA GLU A 520 -15.25 -25.00 47.16
C GLU A 520 -14.18 -24.86 46.07
N MET A 521 -14.24 -25.73 45.06
CA MET A 521 -13.43 -25.67 43.85
C MET A 521 -14.09 -24.75 42.82
N ASP A 522 -13.35 -23.78 42.26
CA ASP A 522 -13.91 -22.87 41.25
C ASP A 522 -14.30 -23.63 39.95
N GLU A 523 -15.39 -23.22 39.29
CA GLU A 523 -15.82 -23.83 38.03
C GLU A 523 -14.75 -23.77 36.92
N GLY A 524 -14.68 -24.84 36.12
CA GLY A 524 -13.80 -24.92 34.94
C GLY A 524 -12.36 -25.37 35.23
N TYR A 525 -12.14 -26.01 36.38
CA TYR A 525 -10.91 -26.70 36.75
C TYR A 525 -11.08 -28.24 36.73
N PRO A 526 -10.02 -29.03 36.50
CA PRO A 526 -8.63 -28.64 36.24
C PRO A 526 -8.40 -27.86 34.94
N SER A 527 -7.27 -27.16 34.87
CA SER A 527 -6.77 -26.49 33.66
C SER A 527 -5.32 -26.88 33.38
N SER A 528 -4.92 -26.83 32.11
CA SER A 528 -3.53 -27.08 31.69
C SER A 528 -2.58 -26.03 32.26
N MET A 529 -1.39 -26.49 32.65
CA MET A 529 -0.24 -25.68 33.07
C MET A 529 0.20 -24.63 32.03
N ASP A 530 -0.17 -24.77 30.74
CA ASP A 530 0.07 -23.77 29.68
C ASP A 530 -0.39 -22.33 30.05
N ARG A 531 -1.33 -22.20 31.00
CA ARG A 531 -1.78 -20.89 31.50
C ARG A 531 -0.75 -20.17 32.36
N TRP A 532 0.19 -20.89 32.97
CA TRP A 532 1.34 -20.39 33.72
C TRP A 532 2.55 -20.25 32.79
N PHE A 533 2.47 -19.29 31.87
CA PHE A 533 3.40 -19.20 30.74
C PHE A 533 4.87 -19.12 31.18
N GLY A 534 5.68 -20.06 30.69
CA GLY A 534 7.12 -20.16 30.99
C GLY A 534 7.46 -21.00 32.23
N ILE A 535 6.47 -21.51 32.95
CA ILE A 535 6.66 -22.49 34.04
C ILE A 535 6.61 -23.91 33.44
N PRO A 536 7.52 -24.83 33.80
CA PRO A 536 7.47 -26.22 33.33
C PRO A 536 6.32 -27.01 33.98
N ASN A 537 5.82 -28.04 33.30
CA ASN A 537 4.95 -29.05 33.91
C ASN A 537 5.74 -29.89 34.93
N ASN A 538 5.04 -30.52 35.88
CA ASN A 538 5.63 -31.31 36.98
C ASN A 538 6.67 -30.45 37.76
N ILE A 539 6.18 -29.44 38.48
CA ILE A 539 6.96 -28.63 39.43
C ILE A 539 7.09 -29.36 40.77
N ASP A 540 8.13 -29.06 41.54
CA ASP A 540 8.36 -29.62 42.89
C ASP A 540 8.03 -28.59 44.00
N GLY A 541 7.46 -27.45 43.62
CA GLY A 541 7.07 -26.41 44.57
C GLY A 541 6.65 -25.11 43.90
N ALA A 542 5.80 -24.35 44.60
CA ALA A 542 5.37 -23.02 44.23
C ALA A 542 5.17 -22.20 45.52
N THR A 543 5.55 -20.93 45.52
CA THR A 543 5.38 -20.09 46.71
C THR A 543 5.36 -18.60 46.38
N ALA A 544 4.72 -17.80 47.22
CA ALA A 544 4.82 -16.36 47.17
C ALA A 544 5.65 -15.88 48.36
N VAL A 545 6.72 -15.13 48.11
CA VAL A 545 7.53 -14.54 49.21
C VAL A 545 6.87 -13.26 49.74
N ALA A 546 7.24 -12.83 50.95
CA ALA A 546 6.68 -11.65 51.62
C ALA A 546 6.75 -10.33 50.80
N SER A 547 7.60 -10.25 49.77
CA SER A 547 7.62 -9.12 48.81
C SER A 547 6.55 -9.20 47.71
N GLY A 548 5.57 -10.10 47.81
CA GLY A 548 4.48 -10.28 46.84
C GLY A 548 4.90 -10.89 45.50
N LYS A 549 6.08 -11.53 45.41
CA LYS A 549 6.60 -12.17 44.18
C LYS A 549 6.35 -13.67 44.20
N THR A 550 5.80 -14.21 43.12
CA THR A 550 5.60 -15.66 42.95
C THR A 550 6.85 -16.36 42.41
N TYR A 551 7.23 -17.48 43.00
CA TYR A 551 8.31 -18.37 42.56
C TYR A 551 7.79 -19.79 42.35
N PHE A 552 8.29 -20.46 41.32
CA PHE A 552 8.09 -21.89 41.05
C PHE A 552 9.45 -22.61 41.08
N PHE A 553 9.46 -23.88 41.47
CA PHE A 553 10.68 -24.68 41.67
C PHE A 553 10.59 -25.99 40.91
N LYS A 554 11.72 -26.43 40.33
CA LYS A 554 11.86 -27.76 39.72
C LYS A 554 13.31 -28.21 39.70
N GLY A 555 13.61 -29.35 40.32
CA GLY A 555 14.96 -29.87 40.54
C GLY A 555 15.84 -28.82 41.20
N ASN A 556 16.90 -28.42 40.50
CA ASN A 556 17.87 -27.43 40.98
C ASN A 556 17.64 -26.02 40.41
N TYR A 557 16.47 -25.77 39.80
CA TYR A 557 16.12 -24.51 39.16
C TYR A 557 14.88 -23.87 39.80
N TYR A 558 14.78 -22.55 39.68
CA TYR A 558 13.60 -21.79 40.06
C TYR A 558 13.21 -20.77 38.97
N TRP A 559 11.93 -20.43 38.92
CA TRP A 559 11.34 -19.47 38.01
C TRP A 559 10.68 -18.36 38.83
N LEU A 560 11.23 -17.14 38.77
CA LEU A 560 10.52 -15.95 39.23
C LEU A 560 9.41 -15.64 38.22
N TYR A 561 8.16 -15.87 38.61
CA TYR A 561 7.02 -15.60 37.76
C TYR A 561 6.68 -14.11 37.76
N ASN A 562 6.22 -13.59 36.62
CA ASN A 562 5.80 -12.20 36.50
C ASN A 562 4.28 -12.13 36.65
N ASP A 563 3.85 -11.83 37.87
CA ASP A 563 2.43 -11.74 38.24
C ASP A 563 1.66 -10.67 37.45
N GLU A 564 2.31 -9.70 36.82
CA GLU A 564 1.68 -8.68 35.97
C GLU A 564 1.48 -9.12 34.51
N LEU A 565 2.36 -9.96 33.96
CA LEU A 565 2.35 -10.34 32.54
C LEU A 565 1.14 -11.23 32.18
N PRO A 566 0.22 -10.78 31.31
CA PRO A 566 -0.82 -11.63 30.76
C PRO A 566 -0.27 -12.44 29.58
N THR A 567 -0.68 -13.71 29.47
CA THR A 567 -0.51 -14.57 28.28
C THR A 567 -0.90 -13.90 26.95
N HIS A 568 -1.76 -12.88 26.99
CA HIS A 568 -2.18 -12.10 25.83
C HIS A 568 -1.15 -11.08 25.32
N CYS A 569 -0.07 -10.79 26.06
CA CYS A 569 0.94 -9.81 25.64
C CYS A 569 1.79 -10.28 24.44
N THR A 570 1.91 -11.58 24.22
CA THR A 570 2.55 -12.21 23.05
C THR A 570 1.60 -12.23 21.85
N MET A 571 0.30 -12.51 22.07
CA MET A 571 -0.70 -12.68 21.02
C MET A 571 -0.90 -11.43 20.14
N PHE A 572 -0.77 -10.22 20.69
CA PHE A 572 -0.75 -8.99 19.88
C PHE A 572 0.37 -8.99 18.84
N TRP A 573 1.57 -9.48 19.19
CA TRP A 573 2.68 -9.55 18.26
C TRP A 573 2.52 -10.67 17.23
N HIS A 574 1.79 -11.74 17.56
CA HIS A 574 1.41 -12.76 16.57
C HIS A 574 0.45 -12.19 15.52
N ILE A 575 -0.50 -11.33 15.91
CA ILE A 575 -1.37 -10.60 14.97
C ILE A 575 -0.52 -9.68 14.09
N PHE A 576 0.45 -8.95 14.65
CA PHE A 576 1.38 -8.12 13.88
C PHE A 576 2.19 -8.94 12.86
N LEU A 577 2.83 -10.03 13.28
CA LEU A 577 3.61 -10.90 12.38
C LEU A 577 2.76 -11.53 11.28
N LEU A 578 1.54 -11.98 11.61
CA LEU A 578 0.59 -12.53 10.63
C LEU A 578 0.18 -11.49 9.57
N VAL A 579 -0.12 -10.25 10.01
CA VAL A 579 -0.47 -9.17 9.09
C VAL A 579 0.76 -8.71 8.28
N SER A 580 1.97 -8.75 8.85
CA SER A 580 3.20 -8.54 8.10
C SER A 580 3.43 -9.62 7.05
N GLY A 581 3.08 -10.89 7.34
CA GLY A 581 3.05 -11.97 6.35
C GLY A 581 2.09 -11.70 5.19
N VAL A 582 0.90 -11.14 5.48
CA VAL A 582 -0.03 -10.66 4.44
C VAL A 582 0.58 -9.51 3.63
N LYS A 583 1.32 -8.59 4.25
CA LYS A 583 1.98 -7.47 3.55
C LYS A 583 3.06 -7.93 2.57
N LEU A 584 3.76 -9.04 2.84
CA LEU A 584 4.72 -9.62 1.90
C LEU A 584 4.06 -10.08 0.59
N LEU A 585 2.77 -10.45 0.60
CA LEU A 585 2.02 -10.80 -0.61
C LEU A 585 1.81 -9.60 -1.57
N PHE A 586 2.02 -8.37 -1.10
CA PHE A 586 1.94 -7.15 -1.93
C PHE A 586 3.30 -6.68 -2.46
N ILE A 587 4.41 -7.40 -2.23
CA ILE A 587 5.71 -7.09 -2.86
C ILE A 587 5.59 -6.99 -4.39
N PRO A 588 5.04 -7.99 -5.13
CA PRO A 588 4.89 -7.92 -6.59
C PRO A 588 3.72 -7.02 -7.06
N ALA A 589 3.02 -6.32 -6.16
CA ALA A 589 1.91 -5.47 -6.55
C ALA A 589 2.36 -4.22 -7.31
N TYR A 590 1.42 -3.62 -8.06
CA TYR A 590 1.60 -2.40 -8.84
C TYR A 590 2.37 -1.27 -8.12
N ARG A 591 3.29 -0.63 -8.85
CA ARG A 591 4.07 0.55 -8.43
C ARG A 591 3.35 1.83 -8.87
N SER A 592 2.86 2.65 -7.93
CA SER A 592 2.33 3.98 -8.27
C SER A 592 3.46 5.00 -8.49
N THR A 593 3.11 6.22 -8.89
CA THR A 593 4.02 7.38 -8.91
C THR A 593 4.76 7.59 -7.58
N ASP A 594 4.10 7.34 -6.45
CA ASP A 594 4.67 7.59 -5.12
C ASP A 594 5.87 6.66 -4.82
N PHE A 595 5.96 5.49 -5.50
CA PHE A 595 7.13 4.61 -5.46
C PHE A 595 8.37 5.32 -6.02
N GLU A 596 8.26 5.91 -7.22
CA GLU A 596 9.34 6.66 -7.86
C GLU A 596 9.65 7.97 -7.11
N VAL A 597 8.64 8.65 -6.54
CA VAL A 597 8.85 9.82 -5.68
C VAL A 597 9.77 9.48 -4.51
N HIS A 598 9.45 8.44 -3.75
CA HIS A 598 10.29 8.00 -2.63
C HIS A 598 11.65 7.46 -3.10
N ARG A 599 11.73 6.83 -4.28
CA ARG A 599 12.98 6.35 -4.88
C ARG A 599 13.91 7.52 -5.23
N ASN A 600 13.38 8.57 -5.84
CA ASN A 600 14.10 9.81 -6.10
C ASN A 600 14.51 10.54 -4.81
N TRP A 601 13.69 10.51 -3.75
CA TRP A 601 14.07 11.12 -2.46
C TRP A 601 15.24 10.39 -1.78
N LEU A 602 15.32 9.06 -1.88
CA LEU A 602 16.51 8.31 -1.46
C LEU A 602 17.76 8.77 -2.23
N ALA A 603 17.65 8.96 -3.55
CA ALA A 603 18.74 9.43 -4.40
C ALA A 603 19.19 10.87 -4.08
N ILE A 604 18.24 11.82 -4.00
CA ILE A 604 18.48 13.22 -3.63
C ILE A 604 19.21 13.31 -2.29
N THR A 605 18.72 12.60 -1.28
CA THR A 605 19.27 12.70 0.07
C THR A 605 20.61 11.99 0.22
N HIS A 606 20.85 10.88 -0.50
CA HIS A 606 22.14 10.18 -0.48
C HIS A 606 23.25 10.93 -1.21
N SER A 607 22.95 11.39 -2.43
CA SER A 607 23.97 11.73 -3.43
C SER A 607 24.25 13.23 -3.54
N LEU A 608 23.50 14.08 -2.84
CA LEU A 608 23.65 15.53 -2.83
C LEU A 608 23.89 16.09 -1.42
N PRO A 609 24.65 17.19 -1.27
CA PRO A 609 24.79 17.87 0.02
C PRO A 609 23.47 18.53 0.45
N LEU A 610 23.28 18.70 1.76
CA LEU A 610 22.06 19.28 2.38
C LEU A 610 21.56 20.55 1.68
N SER A 611 22.46 21.47 1.34
CA SER A 611 22.14 22.74 0.64
C SER A 611 21.54 22.58 -0.76
N ARG A 612 21.54 21.37 -1.33
CA ARG A 612 20.91 21.07 -2.64
C ARG A 612 19.60 20.30 -2.54
N TRP A 613 19.28 19.67 -1.40
CA TRP A 613 18.14 18.74 -1.28
C TRP A 613 16.78 19.32 -1.73
N TYR A 614 16.50 20.59 -1.40
CA TYR A 614 15.24 21.27 -1.80
C TYR A 614 15.35 22.09 -3.11
N TYR A 615 16.56 22.19 -3.68
CA TYR A 615 16.84 22.89 -4.95
C TYR A 615 16.94 21.95 -6.15
N GLU A 616 17.05 20.64 -5.93
CA GLU A 616 16.99 19.65 -7.00
C GLU A 616 15.67 19.78 -7.81
N LYS A 617 15.77 19.57 -9.13
CA LYS A 617 14.69 19.67 -10.11
C LYS A 617 14.99 18.90 -11.42
N THR A 618 15.89 17.93 -11.39
CA THR A 618 16.20 17.02 -12.52
C THR A 618 15.05 16.06 -12.72
N SER A 619 14.47 15.57 -11.62
CA SER A 619 13.13 14.97 -11.59
C SER A 619 12.07 16.04 -11.27
N GLU A 620 10.83 15.84 -11.71
CA GLU A 620 9.69 16.60 -11.19
C GLU A 620 9.27 16.16 -9.78
N TRP A 621 9.69 14.96 -9.35
CA TRP A 621 9.39 14.38 -8.03
C TRP A 621 10.24 14.98 -6.91
N THR A 622 10.11 16.27 -6.69
CA THR A 622 10.95 17.03 -5.76
C THR A 622 10.66 16.74 -4.29
N LEU A 623 11.60 17.09 -3.42
CA LEU A 623 11.51 16.88 -1.98
C LEU A 623 10.50 17.86 -1.35
N ASP A 624 9.26 17.41 -1.18
CA ASP A 624 8.12 18.24 -0.75
C ASP A 624 7.74 18.09 0.74
N TYR A 625 8.41 17.20 1.49
CA TYR A 625 8.17 16.97 2.92
C TYR A 625 9.19 17.71 3.81
N PRO A 626 8.89 18.01 5.10
CA PRO A 626 9.78 18.79 5.96
C PRO A 626 11.04 18.01 6.39
N PRO A 627 12.08 18.70 6.91
CA PRO A 627 13.43 18.14 7.00
C PRO A 627 13.61 16.82 7.76
N PHE A 628 12.82 16.52 8.80
CA PHE A 628 12.94 15.22 9.47
C PHE A 628 12.56 14.04 8.57
N PHE A 629 11.71 14.25 7.55
CA PHE A 629 11.43 13.21 6.57
C PHE A 629 12.57 13.04 5.57
N ALA A 630 13.24 14.13 5.20
CA ALA A 630 14.46 14.09 4.41
C ALA A 630 15.60 13.36 5.15
N TYR A 631 15.73 13.56 6.47
CA TYR A 631 16.67 12.77 7.31
C TYR A 631 16.25 11.29 7.44
N PHE A 632 14.96 10.98 7.37
CA PHE A 632 14.45 9.60 7.33
C PHE A 632 14.81 8.90 6.02
N GLU A 633 14.59 9.54 4.87
CA GLU A 633 15.03 9.01 3.56
C GLU A 633 16.57 8.92 3.48
N TRP A 634 17.29 9.91 4.02
CA TRP A 634 18.76 9.83 4.13
C TRP A 634 19.23 8.62 4.95
N PHE A 635 18.56 8.30 6.05
CA PHE A 635 18.85 7.13 6.87
C PHE A 635 18.55 5.83 6.12
N LEU A 636 17.40 5.74 5.45
CA LEU A 636 17.05 4.60 4.61
C LEU A 636 18.06 4.40 3.47
N SER A 637 18.55 5.48 2.85
CA SER A 637 19.49 5.39 1.72
C SER A 637 20.84 4.76 2.11
N GLN A 638 21.26 4.87 3.38
CA GLN A 638 22.46 4.19 3.87
C GLN A 638 22.32 2.67 3.83
N VAL A 639 21.09 2.16 4.01
CA VAL A 639 20.77 0.72 3.87
C VAL A 639 20.52 0.37 2.41
N ALA A 640 19.80 1.23 1.68
CA ALA A 640 19.48 1.05 0.26
C ALA A 640 20.71 0.81 -0.63
N LYS A 641 21.82 1.50 -0.32
CA LYS A 641 23.12 1.35 -1.00
C LYS A 641 23.64 -0.09 -1.02
N SER A 642 23.33 -0.87 0.02
CA SER A 642 23.72 -2.28 0.14
C SER A 642 22.76 -3.24 -0.58
N PHE A 643 21.60 -2.75 -1.05
CA PHE A 643 20.65 -3.51 -1.87
C PHE A 643 20.88 -3.26 -3.36
N ASP A 644 20.89 -2.00 -3.79
CA ASP A 644 21.20 -1.60 -5.16
C ASP A 644 21.72 -0.15 -5.20
N PRO A 645 23.03 0.08 -5.41
CA PRO A 645 23.60 1.43 -5.52
C PRO A 645 22.96 2.30 -6.61
N ARG A 646 22.41 1.71 -7.69
CA ARG A 646 21.88 2.48 -8.83
C ARG A 646 20.54 3.13 -8.54
N MET A 647 19.80 2.67 -7.51
CA MET A 647 18.56 3.36 -7.10
C MET A 647 18.85 4.77 -6.55
N LEU A 648 20.09 5.03 -6.12
CA LEU A 648 20.54 6.28 -5.48
C LEU A 648 21.14 7.30 -6.46
N ASP A 649 21.15 7.02 -7.76
CA ASP A 649 21.47 8.00 -8.79
C ASP A 649 20.24 8.87 -9.11
N VAL A 650 20.41 10.19 -8.93
CA VAL A 650 19.40 11.23 -9.17
C VAL A 650 19.03 11.34 -10.66
N LYS A 651 19.93 10.95 -11.57
CA LYS A 651 19.68 10.97 -13.02
C LYS A 651 18.91 9.75 -13.54
N ASN A 652 18.91 8.66 -12.77
CA ASN A 652 18.43 7.35 -13.20
C ASN A 652 16.89 7.26 -13.04
N LEU A 653 16.13 8.11 -13.75
CA LEU A 653 14.68 8.29 -13.57
C LEU A 653 13.88 7.01 -13.87
N ASN A 654 12.76 6.82 -13.16
CA ASN A 654 11.87 5.65 -13.22
C ASN A 654 12.52 4.27 -12.93
N TYR A 655 13.73 4.25 -12.37
CA TYR A 655 14.48 3.03 -12.11
C TYR A 655 13.87 2.16 -11.01
N ALA A 656 13.57 0.89 -11.35
CA ALA A 656 13.05 -0.11 -10.42
C ALA A 656 13.62 -1.50 -10.75
N SER A 657 14.76 -1.86 -10.17
CA SER A 657 15.24 -3.25 -10.13
C SER A 657 14.46 -4.08 -9.10
N GLU A 658 14.50 -5.42 -9.22
CA GLU A 658 13.97 -6.33 -8.19
C GLU A 658 14.50 -6.00 -6.79
N GLN A 659 15.79 -5.68 -6.67
CA GLN A 659 16.42 -5.28 -5.41
C GLN A 659 15.87 -3.94 -4.89
N THR A 660 15.57 -2.98 -5.77
CA THR A 660 14.89 -1.72 -5.41
C THR A 660 13.47 -1.96 -4.92
N ILE A 661 12.70 -2.80 -5.63
CA ILE A 661 11.32 -3.15 -5.29
C ILE A 661 11.26 -3.86 -3.94
N VAL A 662 12.11 -4.87 -3.73
CA VAL A 662 12.20 -5.59 -2.44
C VAL A 662 12.64 -4.65 -1.32
N PHE A 663 13.68 -3.82 -1.52
CA PHE A 663 14.13 -2.87 -0.50
C PHE A 663 13.01 -1.91 -0.07
N GLN A 664 12.37 -1.24 -1.02
CA GLN A 664 11.34 -0.25 -0.74
C GLN A 664 10.08 -0.89 -0.12
N ARG A 665 9.60 -2.02 -0.64
CA ARG A 665 8.44 -2.72 -0.04
C ARG A 665 8.77 -3.18 1.40
N PHE A 666 10.01 -3.60 1.65
CA PHE A 666 10.44 -4.05 2.98
C PHE A 666 10.65 -2.90 3.97
N SER A 667 11.16 -1.73 3.56
CA SER A 667 11.34 -0.56 4.45
C SER A 667 10.00 -0.07 5.03
N VAL A 668 8.92 -0.08 4.26
CA VAL A 668 7.56 0.22 4.75
C VAL A 668 7.13 -0.83 5.80
N ILE A 669 7.28 -2.13 5.50
CA ILE A 669 6.90 -3.22 6.42
C ILE A 669 7.71 -3.21 7.72
N VAL A 670 8.99 -2.84 7.68
CA VAL A 670 9.85 -2.71 8.88
C VAL A 670 9.45 -1.49 9.72
N THR A 671 9.17 -0.35 9.08
CA THR A 671 8.83 0.89 9.80
C THR A 671 7.44 0.87 10.44
N ASP A 672 6.55 -0.04 10.01
CA ASP A 672 5.29 -0.37 10.70
C ASP A 672 5.46 -0.92 12.12
N VAL A 673 6.66 -1.31 12.56
CA VAL A 673 6.91 -1.59 13.99
C VAL A 673 6.57 -0.36 14.85
N ILE A 674 6.80 0.85 14.35
CA ILE A 674 6.43 2.10 15.03
C ILE A 674 4.90 2.25 15.12
N TYR A 675 4.18 1.85 14.07
CA TYR A 675 2.71 1.77 14.08
C TYR A 675 2.21 0.79 15.14
N ALA A 676 2.73 -0.43 15.15
CA ALA A 676 2.34 -1.46 16.11
C ALA A 676 2.63 -1.07 17.57
N LEU A 677 3.76 -0.39 17.83
CA LEU A 677 4.07 0.18 19.15
C LEU A 677 3.06 1.27 19.56
N GLY A 678 2.72 2.20 18.66
CA GLY A 678 1.71 3.23 18.89
C GLY A 678 0.32 2.65 19.18
N VAL A 679 -0.14 1.71 18.35
CA VAL A 679 -1.39 0.96 18.52
C VAL A 679 -1.42 0.26 19.90
N ARG A 680 -0.38 -0.51 20.24
CA ARG A 680 -0.26 -1.23 21.51
C ARG A 680 -0.30 -0.30 22.72
N ARG A 681 0.37 0.87 22.64
CA ARG A 681 0.41 1.88 23.70
C ARG A 681 -0.97 2.49 23.95
N CYS A 682 -1.64 2.96 22.91
CA CYS A 682 -2.97 3.55 23.03
C CYS A 682 -4.03 2.55 23.51
N LEU A 683 -4.03 1.32 22.98
CA LEU A 683 -5.00 0.30 23.38
C LEU A 683 -4.84 -0.12 24.85
N ARG A 684 -3.61 -0.23 25.37
CA ARG A 684 -3.36 -0.44 26.82
C ARG A 684 -3.98 0.70 27.65
N SER A 685 -3.71 1.96 27.29
CA SER A 685 -4.21 3.12 28.03
C SER A 685 -5.73 3.34 27.92
N LEU A 686 -6.37 2.93 26.82
CA LEU A 686 -7.84 3.01 26.64
C LEU A 686 -8.63 1.91 27.33
N THR A 687 -7.97 0.79 27.62
CA THR A 687 -8.57 -0.43 28.20
C THR A 687 -8.22 -0.63 29.67
N ALA A 688 -7.37 0.21 30.25
CA ALA A 688 -7.13 0.29 31.68
C ALA A 688 -8.47 0.50 32.43
N GLY A 689 -8.85 -0.45 33.29
CA GLY A 689 -10.14 -0.48 33.98
C GLY A 689 -11.30 -1.16 33.22
N SER A 690 -11.06 -1.72 32.03
CA SER A 690 -12.02 -2.62 31.37
C SER A 690 -12.11 -3.96 32.10
N VAL A 691 -13.26 -4.64 32.02
CA VAL A 691 -13.46 -6.00 32.57
C VAL A 691 -12.60 -7.05 31.83
N ASN A 692 -12.32 -6.85 30.54
CA ASN A 692 -11.56 -7.79 29.71
C ASN A 692 -10.53 -7.05 28.82
N PRO A 693 -9.52 -6.39 29.41
CA PRO A 693 -8.62 -5.49 28.68
C PRO A 693 -7.86 -6.21 27.58
N SER A 694 -7.39 -7.43 27.84
CA SER A 694 -6.74 -8.32 26.86
C SER A 694 -7.56 -8.52 25.60
N ARG A 695 -8.88 -8.73 25.73
CA ARG A 695 -9.79 -8.98 24.60
C ARG A 695 -9.95 -7.73 23.75
N SER A 696 -10.10 -6.57 24.39
CA SER A 696 -10.17 -5.27 23.73
C SER A 696 -8.85 -4.89 23.03
N ILE A 697 -7.70 -5.21 23.63
CA ILE A 697 -6.37 -4.98 23.01
C ILE A 697 -6.18 -5.87 21.78
N LEU A 698 -6.58 -7.15 21.82
CA LEU A 698 -6.46 -8.05 20.67
C LEU A 698 -7.43 -7.68 19.54
N ILE A 699 -8.67 -7.32 19.86
CA ILE A 699 -9.66 -6.84 18.88
C ILE A 699 -9.20 -5.52 18.23
N GLY A 700 -8.85 -4.51 19.04
CA GLY A 700 -8.34 -3.23 18.53
C GLY A 700 -7.04 -3.39 17.74
N GLY A 701 -6.17 -4.31 18.17
CA GLY A 701 -4.93 -4.64 17.46
C GLY A 701 -5.21 -5.22 16.08
N ALA A 702 -6.12 -6.20 15.96
CA ALA A 702 -6.51 -6.76 14.67
C ALA A 702 -7.09 -5.69 13.71
N LEU A 703 -8.00 -4.85 14.20
CA LEU A 703 -8.63 -3.80 13.38
C LEU A 703 -7.65 -2.70 12.93
N LEU A 704 -6.75 -2.27 13.82
CA LEU A 704 -5.79 -1.21 13.50
C LEU A 704 -4.63 -1.73 12.63
N LEU A 705 -4.08 -2.92 12.92
CA LEU A 705 -2.95 -3.49 12.18
C LEU A 705 -3.35 -3.96 10.79
N ALA A 706 -4.50 -4.63 10.64
CA ALA A 706 -5.02 -5.11 9.36
C ALA A 706 -5.91 -4.07 8.64
N ASN A 707 -5.72 -2.76 8.92
CA ASN A 707 -6.57 -1.73 8.34
C ASN A 707 -6.44 -1.69 6.80
N ALA A 708 -7.53 -1.99 6.09
CA ALA A 708 -7.53 -2.05 4.62
C ALA A 708 -7.04 -0.77 3.95
N GLY A 709 -7.24 0.39 4.57
CA GLY A 709 -6.80 1.69 4.05
C GLY A 709 -5.28 1.82 4.08
N LEU A 710 -4.62 1.41 5.16
CA LEU A 710 -3.16 1.35 5.22
C LEU A 710 -2.61 0.26 4.29
N LEU A 711 -3.28 -0.90 4.15
CA LEU A 711 -2.87 -1.92 3.18
C LEU A 711 -2.92 -1.38 1.73
N MET A 712 -3.99 -0.68 1.35
CA MET A 712 -4.10 -0.08 0.02
C MET A 712 -3.13 1.09 -0.20
N VAL A 713 -2.98 2.01 0.76
CA VAL A 713 -2.19 3.23 0.58
C VAL A 713 -0.69 3.00 0.76
N ASP A 714 -0.27 2.22 1.76
CA ASP A 714 1.15 2.04 2.08
C ASP A 714 1.76 0.82 1.38
N HIS A 715 1.04 -0.30 1.29
CA HIS A 715 1.61 -1.57 0.79
C HIS A 715 1.31 -1.86 -0.68
N ILE A 716 0.21 -1.35 -1.24
CA ILE A 716 -0.06 -1.40 -2.69
C ILE A 716 0.41 -0.09 -3.34
N HIS A 717 -0.24 1.04 -3.03
CA HIS A 717 0.05 2.35 -3.65
C HIS A 717 1.45 2.90 -3.32
N PHE A 718 2.09 2.44 -2.24
CA PHE A 718 3.41 2.87 -1.75
C PHE A 718 3.45 4.25 -1.06
N GLN A 719 3.41 4.25 0.27
CA GLN A 719 3.71 5.39 1.15
C GLN A 719 4.12 4.88 2.56
N TYR A 720 4.67 5.77 3.40
CA TYR A 720 5.04 5.48 4.79
C TYR A 720 4.01 6.01 5.82
N ASN A 721 2.69 5.94 5.56
CA ASN A 721 1.72 6.52 6.51
C ASN A 721 1.60 5.73 7.82
N GLY A 722 1.77 4.40 7.80
CA GLY A 722 1.82 3.56 9.00
C GLY A 722 2.84 4.07 10.02
N PHE A 723 4.09 4.29 9.58
CA PHE A 723 5.13 4.93 10.40
C PHE A 723 4.68 6.26 11.03
N LEU A 724 4.13 7.17 10.22
CA LEU A 724 3.70 8.51 10.66
C LEU A 724 2.50 8.44 11.64
N PHE A 725 1.51 7.60 11.35
CA PHE A 725 0.41 7.31 12.27
C PHE A 725 0.90 6.60 13.54
N GLY A 726 1.98 5.84 13.47
CA GLY A 726 2.66 5.27 14.63
C GLY A 726 3.22 6.35 15.56
N VAL A 727 3.89 7.36 15.02
CA VAL A 727 4.36 8.52 15.80
C VAL A 727 3.16 9.32 16.38
N LEU A 728 2.08 9.51 15.61
CA LEU A 728 0.84 10.12 16.13
C LEU A 728 0.25 9.34 17.30
N LEU A 729 0.13 8.01 17.17
CA LEU A 729 -0.40 7.14 18.21
C LEU A 729 0.53 7.07 19.43
N LEU A 730 1.85 7.05 19.25
CA LEU A 730 2.81 7.13 20.36
C LEU A 730 2.66 8.44 21.15
N SER A 731 2.34 9.55 20.47
CA SER A 731 2.05 10.84 21.10
C SER A 731 0.70 10.83 21.85
N ILE A 732 -0.37 10.34 21.22
CA ILE A 732 -1.69 10.17 21.86
C ILE A 732 -1.57 9.30 23.12
N GLY A 733 -0.88 8.16 23.02
CA GLY A 733 -0.63 7.25 24.14
C GLY A 733 0.14 7.91 25.28
N ALA A 734 1.14 8.75 24.97
CA ALA A 734 1.84 9.55 25.97
C ALA A 734 0.94 10.58 26.68
N LEU A 735 -0.04 11.22 26.00
CA LEU A 735 -1.03 12.07 26.68
C LEU A 735 -1.96 11.27 27.58
N MET A 736 -2.40 10.08 27.15
CA MET A 736 -3.25 9.20 27.95
C MET A 736 -2.53 8.66 29.20
N GLU A 737 -1.22 8.44 29.12
CA GLU A 737 -0.33 8.13 30.26
C GLU A 737 0.02 9.36 31.12
N ASN A 738 -0.57 10.53 30.87
CA ASN A 738 -0.27 11.79 31.58
C ASN A 738 1.22 12.19 31.47
N ARG A 739 1.86 11.95 30.32
CA ARG A 739 3.24 12.34 29.97
C ARG A 739 3.27 13.46 28.90
N PRO A 740 2.76 14.67 29.18
CA PRO A 740 2.52 15.70 28.17
C PRO A 740 3.77 16.21 27.45
N LEU A 741 4.93 16.25 28.10
CA LEU A 741 6.19 16.66 27.46
C LEU A 741 6.66 15.63 26.41
N GLN A 742 6.51 14.33 26.70
CA GLN A 742 6.82 13.27 25.72
C GLN A 742 5.90 13.35 24.50
N ALA A 743 4.61 13.64 24.72
CA ALA A 743 3.67 13.83 23.62
C ALA A 743 3.94 15.09 22.79
N ALA A 744 4.25 16.21 23.44
CA ALA A 744 4.61 17.45 22.75
C ALA A 744 5.85 17.25 21.85
N LEU A 745 6.86 16.52 22.35
CA LEU A 745 8.05 16.15 21.58
C LEU A 745 7.69 15.29 20.36
N LEU A 746 6.92 14.21 20.55
CA LEU A 746 6.52 13.31 19.47
C LEU A 746 5.62 13.99 18.43
N PHE A 747 4.71 14.87 18.85
CA PHE A 747 3.83 15.61 17.93
C PHE A 747 4.57 16.73 17.18
N ALA A 748 5.49 17.45 17.84
CA ALA A 748 6.36 18.40 17.16
C ALA A 748 7.25 17.70 16.11
N ALA A 749 7.80 16.53 16.44
CA ALA A 749 8.56 15.71 15.49
C ALA A 749 7.68 15.24 14.31
N LEU A 750 6.43 14.84 14.57
CA LEU A 750 5.47 14.46 13.53
C LEU A 750 5.15 15.60 12.55
N LEU A 751 4.97 16.83 13.04
CA LEU A 751 4.76 18.00 12.18
C LEU A 751 5.99 18.28 11.28
N ASN A 752 7.19 17.92 11.75
CA ASN A 752 8.44 17.99 10.99
C ASN A 752 8.69 16.75 10.10
N LEU A 753 7.89 15.70 10.23
CA LEU A 753 7.89 14.52 9.33
C LEU A 753 6.84 14.65 8.21
N LYS A 754 5.64 15.20 8.49
CA LYS A 754 4.64 15.50 7.45
C LYS A 754 3.75 16.66 7.95
N HIS A 755 3.85 17.81 7.28
CA HIS A 755 3.18 19.04 7.73
C HIS A 755 1.64 18.92 7.81
N ILE A 756 1.03 17.95 7.10
CA ILE A 756 -0.42 17.70 7.05
C ILE A 756 -1.05 17.47 8.44
N PHE A 757 -0.29 16.97 9.42
CA PHE A 757 -0.78 16.79 10.79
C PHE A 757 -1.09 18.11 11.52
N ILE A 758 -0.82 19.27 10.91
CA ILE A 758 -1.31 20.58 11.37
C ILE A 758 -2.84 20.60 11.54
N TYR A 759 -3.58 19.79 10.78
CA TYR A 759 -5.04 19.62 10.86
C TYR A 759 -5.55 19.25 12.28
N VAL A 760 -4.71 18.63 13.11
CA VAL A 760 -5.04 18.23 14.49
C VAL A 760 -4.22 18.98 15.55
N ALA A 761 -3.32 19.88 15.15
CA ALA A 761 -2.49 20.68 16.05
C ALA A 761 -3.30 21.61 16.99
N PRO A 762 -4.42 22.25 16.57
CA PRO A 762 -5.26 23.03 17.49
C PRO A 762 -5.77 22.21 18.70
N VAL A 763 -6.04 20.92 18.50
CA VAL A 763 -6.49 20.01 19.57
C VAL A 763 -5.37 19.79 20.59
N TYR A 764 -4.14 19.54 20.13
CA TYR A 764 -2.96 19.42 20.99
C TYR A 764 -2.67 20.72 21.76
N MET A 765 -2.74 21.87 21.10
CA MET A 765 -2.53 23.18 21.72
C MET A 765 -3.55 23.44 22.84
N VAL A 766 -4.84 23.29 22.55
CA VAL A 766 -5.93 23.47 23.52
C VAL A 766 -5.79 22.49 24.68
N TYR A 767 -5.49 21.21 24.41
CA TYR A 767 -5.33 20.20 25.45
C TYR A 767 -4.13 20.46 26.38
N LEU A 768 -2.95 20.76 25.82
CA LEU A 768 -1.74 21.02 26.59
C LEU A 768 -1.84 22.31 27.41
N LEU A 769 -2.41 23.38 26.85
CA LEU A 769 -2.66 24.61 27.58
C LEU A 769 -3.64 24.36 28.74
N ARG A 770 -4.76 23.68 28.47
CA ARG A 770 -5.86 23.46 29.43
C ARG A 770 -5.53 22.46 30.55
N PHE A 771 -4.86 21.36 30.23
CA PHE A 771 -4.68 20.18 31.11
C PHE A 771 -3.25 19.91 31.55
N TYR A 772 -2.25 20.58 30.98
CA TYR A 772 -0.89 20.60 31.53
C TYR A 772 -0.57 21.96 32.17
N CYS A 773 -0.62 23.05 31.39
CA CYS A 773 -0.22 24.38 31.88
C CYS A 773 -1.15 24.88 33.01
N LEU A 774 -2.45 25.04 32.70
CA LEU A 774 -3.47 25.63 33.57
C LEU A 774 -4.08 24.66 34.62
N ARG A 775 -3.49 23.49 34.83
CA ARG A 775 -3.98 22.49 35.79
C ARG A 775 -3.52 22.81 37.21
N ASN A 776 -4.31 23.64 37.90
CA ASN A 776 -4.34 23.89 39.36
C ASN A 776 -3.17 24.70 39.98
N PHE A 777 -2.68 25.77 39.34
CA PHE A 777 -1.53 26.54 39.86
C PHE A 777 -1.59 28.06 39.57
N THR A 778 -0.68 28.81 40.20
CA THR A 778 -0.50 30.26 39.99
C THR A 778 0.14 30.57 38.62
N ILE A 779 0.01 31.83 38.17
CA ILE A 779 0.43 32.28 36.83
C ILE A 779 1.89 31.93 36.52
N GLY A 780 2.82 32.15 37.46
CA GLY A 780 4.25 31.84 37.27
C GLY A 780 4.53 30.36 36.98
N GLN A 781 3.81 29.44 37.63
CA GLN A 781 3.95 28.00 37.39
C GLN A 781 3.31 27.56 36.07
N ALA A 782 2.26 28.26 35.60
CA ALA A 782 1.74 28.06 34.24
C ALA A 782 2.74 28.55 33.17
N LEU A 783 3.40 29.70 33.40
CA LEU A 783 4.46 30.22 32.52
C LEU A 783 5.66 29.26 32.43
N VAL A 784 6.16 28.72 33.55
CA VAL A 784 7.27 27.73 33.52
C VAL A 784 6.92 26.48 32.71
N LYS A 785 5.65 26.02 32.77
CA LYS A 785 5.18 24.89 31.94
C LYS A 785 5.06 25.25 30.46
N LEU A 786 4.60 26.47 30.16
CA LEU A 786 4.50 26.99 28.79
C LEU A 786 5.90 27.14 28.17
N ILE A 787 6.88 27.66 28.93
CA ILE A 787 8.29 27.73 28.53
C ILE A 787 8.81 26.32 28.21
N LYS A 788 8.57 25.32 29.07
CA LYS A 788 8.98 23.92 28.82
C LYS A 788 8.38 23.34 27.53
N LEU A 789 7.13 23.66 27.18
CA LEU A 789 6.56 23.29 25.88
C LEU A 789 7.21 24.06 24.72
N GLY A 790 7.42 25.36 24.88
CA GLY A 790 8.09 26.22 23.91
C GLY A 790 9.51 25.73 23.58
N THR A 791 10.31 25.40 24.60
CA THR A 791 11.66 24.83 24.43
C THR A 791 11.64 23.51 23.65
N ILE A 792 10.64 22.65 23.85
CA ILE A 792 10.50 21.40 23.09
C ILE A 792 10.16 21.70 21.62
N VAL A 793 9.18 22.56 21.35
CA VAL A 793 8.76 22.88 19.98
C VAL A 793 9.88 23.62 19.22
N LEU A 794 10.49 24.63 19.83
CA LEU A 794 11.60 25.39 19.25
C LEU A 794 12.84 24.49 19.05
N GLY A 795 13.17 23.63 20.01
CA GLY A 795 14.29 22.70 19.89
C GLY A 795 14.10 21.68 18.75
N VAL A 796 12.88 21.14 18.59
CA VAL A 796 12.56 20.27 17.45
C VAL A 796 12.62 21.01 16.12
N CYS A 797 12.04 22.20 16.03
CA CYS A 797 12.10 23.01 14.80
C CYS A 797 13.53 23.45 14.46
N LEU A 798 14.38 23.71 15.47
CA LEU A 798 15.80 24.05 15.27
C LEU A 798 16.60 22.83 14.79
N LEU A 799 16.37 21.63 15.35
CA LEU A 799 17.00 20.39 14.85
C LEU A 799 16.54 20.03 13.42
N SER A 800 15.31 20.41 13.05
CA SER A 800 14.73 20.17 11.73
C SER A 800 15.23 21.18 10.70
N PHE A 801 14.86 22.45 10.85
CA PHE A 801 15.11 23.52 9.88
C PHE A 801 16.45 24.26 10.09
N GLY A 802 17.12 24.10 11.22
CA GLY A 802 18.39 24.78 11.52
C GLY A 802 19.48 24.53 10.48
N PRO A 803 19.74 23.27 10.04
CA PRO A 803 20.67 22.99 8.93
C PRO A 803 20.27 23.58 7.56
N PHE A 804 19.07 24.17 7.46
CA PHE A 804 18.53 24.80 6.26
C PHE A 804 18.29 26.32 6.45
N TYR A 805 18.91 26.98 7.43
CA TYR A 805 18.56 28.37 7.80
C TYR A 805 18.63 29.37 6.62
N GLU A 806 19.64 29.26 5.75
CA GLU A 806 19.79 30.08 4.53
C GLU A 806 18.78 29.75 3.43
N HIS A 807 18.07 28.62 3.57
CA HIS A 807 17.20 28.02 2.55
C HIS A 807 15.74 27.92 3.01
N ILE A 808 15.39 28.40 4.22
CA ILE A 808 14.02 28.36 4.77
C ILE A 808 12.96 28.83 3.76
N PRO A 809 13.12 29.92 2.98
CA PRO A 809 12.15 30.32 1.97
C PRO A 809 11.92 29.26 0.87
N GLN A 810 12.98 28.56 0.46
CA GLN A 810 12.89 27.47 -0.53
C GLN A 810 12.26 26.20 0.07
N VAL A 811 12.56 25.88 1.33
CA VAL A 811 11.90 24.74 2.00
C VAL A 811 10.40 25.03 2.15
N LEU A 812 10.03 26.24 2.61
CA LEU A 812 8.62 26.62 2.77
C LEU A 812 7.85 26.67 1.44
N SER A 813 8.48 27.05 0.33
CA SER A 813 7.83 27.08 -0.99
C SER A 813 7.53 25.67 -1.53
N ARG A 814 8.37 24.67 -1.21
CA ARG A 814 8.13 23.24 -1.49
C ARG A 814 7.04 22.66 -0.61
N LEU A 815 7.06 22.95 0.69
CA LEU A 815 6.09 22.44 1.67
C LEU A 815 4.67 22.98 1.46
N PHE A 816 4.52 24.20 0.95
CA PHE A 816 3.21 24.85 0.76
C PHE A 816 3.02 25.36 -0.68
N PRO A 817 2.80 24.46 -1.67
CA PRO A 817 2.68 24.84 -3.07
C PRO A 817 1.29 25.41 -3.39
N PHE A 818 1.08 26.69 -3.10
CA PHE A 818 -0.21 27.41 -3.27
C PHE A 818 -0.76 27.49 -4.71
N LYS A 819 -0.05 26.94 -5.72
CA LYS A 819 -0.50 26.88 -7.12
C LYS A 819 -1.58 25.82 -7.39
N ARG A 820 -1.91 24.94 -6.44
CA ARG A 820 -2.91 23.87 -6.62
C ARG A 820 -4.32 24.37 -6.28
N GLY A 821 -5.31 24.03 -7.12
CA GLY A 821 -6.71 24.46 -6.99
C GLY A 821 -7.53 23.70 -5.95
N LEU A 822 -8.80 24.12 -5.76
CA LEU A 822 -9.75 23.61 -4.77
C LEU A 822 -10.11 22.11 -4.97
N THR A 823 -10.06 21.61 -6.20
CA THR A 823 -10.37 20.22 -6.57
C THR A 823 -9.37 19.71 -7.61
N HIS A 824 -8.93 18.45 -7.42
CA HIS A 824 -8.04 17.73 -8.34
C HIS A 824 -8.85 16.79 -9.26
N ALA A 825 -8.19 16.14 -10.24
CA ALA A 825 -8.80 15.13 -11.12
C ALA A 825 -9.59 14.04 -10.37
N TYR A 826 -9.01 13.52 -9.28
CA TYR A 826 -9.69 12.69 -8.31
C TYR A 826 -10.30 13.59 -7.25
N TRP A 827 -11.62 13.70 -7.24
CA TRP A 827 -12.32 14.51 -6.26
C TRP A 827 -12.23 13.78 -4.91
N ALA A 828 -11.53 14.36 -3.94
CA ALA A 828 -11.59 13.86 -2.57
C ALA A 828 -13.03 14.03 -2.04
N PRO A 829 -13.58 13.07 -1.26
CA PRO A 829 -14.98 13.08 -0.82
C PRO A 829 -15.24 14.09 0.30
N ASN A 830 -15.05 15.37 -0.01
CA ASN A 830 -15.10 16.51 0.88
C ASN A 830 -16.32 17.41 0.58
N PHE A 831 -16.45 18.55 1.26
CA PHE A 831 -17.56 19.47 1.01
C PHE A 831 -17.52 20.08 -0.41
N TRP A 832 -16.32 20.31 -0.95
CA TRP A 832 -16.12 20.91 -2.28
C TRP A 832 -16.56 19.99 -3.41
N ALA A 833 -16.46 18.67 -3.25
CA ALA A 833 -17.07 17.72 -4.19
C ALA A 833 -18.59 17.90 -4.30
N LEU A 834 -19.29 18.13 -3.19
CA LEU A 834 -20.73 18.42 -3.20
C LEU A 834 -21.04 19.78 -3.81
N TYR A 835 -20.25 20.80 -3.45
CA TYR A 835 -20.38 22.18 -3.92
C TYR A 835 -20.18 22.29 -5.44
N ASN A 836 -19.14 21.65 -5.98
CA ASN A 836 -18.84 21.65 -7.41
C ASN A 836 -19.85 20.84 -8.22
N THR A 837 -20.41 19.75 -7.68
CA THR A 837 -21.56 19.06 -8.31
C THR A 837 -22.80 19.94 -8.35
N ALA A 838 -23.10 20.69 -7.29
CA ALA A 838 -24.22 21.63 -7.25
C ALA A 838 -24.04 22.76 -8.28
N ASP A 839 -22.83 23.32 -8.40
CA ASP A 839 -22.53 24.34 -9.43
C ASP A 839 -22.74 23.82 -10.85
N LYS A 840 -22.23 22.63 -11.18
CA LYS A 840 -22.45 21.99 -12.49
C LYS A 840 -23.92 21.70 -12.76
N ALA A 841 -24.66 21.18 -11.78
CA ALA A 841 -26.08 20.89 -11.92
C ALA A 841 -26.90 22.17 -12.15
N LEU A 842 -26.57 23.26 -11.45
CA LEU A 842 -27.18 24.58 -11.65
C LEU A 842 -26.82 25.19 -13.00
N ALA A 843 -25.56 25.07 -13.46
CA ALA A 843 -25.14 25.56 -14.76
C ALA A 843 -25.94 24.91 -15.90
N VAL A 844 -26.09 23.58 -15.86
CA VAL A 844 -26.92 22.80 -16.80
C VAL A 844 -28.39 23.20 -16.71
N ALA A 845 -28.96 23.28 -15.50
CA ALA A 845 -30.36 23.65 -15.31
C ALA A 845 -30.70 25.09 -15.75
N LEU A 846 -29.71 26.00 -15.75
CA LEU A 846 -29.83 27.39 -16.22
C LEU A 846 -29.39 27.59 -17.67
N GLY A 847 -29.09 26.52 -18.41
CA GLY A 847 -28.66 26.58 -19.82
C GLY A 847 -27.33 27.32 -20.05
N ARG A 848 -26.50 27.48 -19.01
CA ARG A 848 -25.21 28.17 -19.11
C ARG A 848 -24.15 27.21 -19.64
N MET A 849 -23.55 27.54 -20.78
CA MET A 849 -22.31 26.88 -21.21
C MET A 849 -21.22 27.16 -20.18
N ALA A 850 -20.69 26.10 -19.57
CA ALA A 850 -19.58 26.21 -18.63
C ALA A 850 -18.33 26.72 -19.35
N LYS A 851 -17.72 27.79 -18.82
CA LYS A 851 -16.40 28.23 -19.28
C LYS A 851 -15.34 27.29 -18.70
N ALA A 852 -14.45 26.82 -19.57
CA ALA A 852 -13.34 25.89 -19.29
C ALA A 852 -13.73 24.45 -18.85
N SER A 853 -12.81 23.53 -19.11
CA SER A 853 -13.02 22.08 -18.93
C SER A 853 -12.87 21.68 -17.47
N SER A 854 -14.00 21.67 -16.74
CA SER A 854 -14.08 21.11 -15.39
C SER A 854 -14.07 19.56 -15.34
N THR A 855 -13.67 18.91 -16.44
CA THR A 855 -13.54 17.45 -16.61
C THR A 855 -12.13 17.03 -17.01
N GLY A 856 -11.36 17.87 -17.71
CA GLY A 856 -9.92 17.65 -17.86
C GLY A 856 -9.23 17.73 -16.50
N GLY A 857 -8.51 16.68 -16.10
CA GLY A 857 -7.88 16.55 -14.78
C GLY A 857 -6.74 17.52 -14.45
N LEU A 858 -6.59 18.61 -15.19
CA LEU A 858 -5.56 19.63 -14.96
C LEU A 858 -5.75 20.33 -13.61
N VAL A 859 -4.62 20.70 -13.00
CA VAL A 859 -4.59 21.58 -11.83
C VAL A 859 -4.82 23.02 -12.25
N GLN A 860 -6.08 23.39 -12.51
CA GLN A 860 -6.51 24.77 -12.78
C GLN A 860 -7.17 25.39 -11.54
N THR A 861 -7.15 26.72 -11.46
CA THR A 861 -7.97 27.49 -10.52
C THR A 861 -9.42 27.40 -10.95
N PHE A 862 -10.19 26.54 -10.28
CA PHE A 862 -11.61 26.34 -10.55
C PHE A 862 -12.40 27.63 -10.28
N GLU A 863 -12.99 28.21 -11.32
CA GLU A 863 -14.01 29.26 -11.19
C GLU A 863 -15.41 28.65 -11.32
N HIS A 864 -16.29 28.97 -10.38
CA HIS A 864 -17.66 28.46 -10.34
C HIS A 864 -18.56 29.21 -11.34
N THR A 865 -19.43 28.49 -12.05
CA THR A 865 -20.24 29.03 -13.17
C THR A 865 -21.55 29.69 -12.70
N VAL A 866 -22.04 29.32 -11.51
CA VAL A 866 -23.28 29.84 -10.90
C VAL A 866 -23.06 30.19 -9.42
N LEU A 867 -22.34 29.35 -8.69
CA LEU A 867 -22.00 29.60 -7.27
C LEU A 867 -20.83 30.57 -7.12
N PRO A 868 -20.63 31.22 -5.95
CA PRO A 868 -19.45 32.04 -5.69
C PRO A 868 -18.14 31.24 -5.69
N SER A 869 -17.15 31.69 -6.48
CA SER A 869 -15.79 31.13 -6.46
C SER A 869 -15.14 31.26 -5.09
N ILE A 870 -14.66 30.14 -4.55
CA ILE A 870 -14.06 30.05 -3.21
C ILE A 870 -12.54 30.26 -3.28
N SER A 871 -11.96 30.96 -2.29
CA SER A 871 -10.51 31.23 -2.21
C SER A 871 -9.83 30.48 -1.05
N PRO A 872 -8.48 30.33 -1.05
CA PRO A 872 -7.75 29.68 0.03
C PRO A 872 -8.04 30.30 1.41
N ALA A 873 -8.14 31.63 1.46
CA ALA A 873 -8.46 32.36 2.69
C ALA A 873 -9.86 32.00 3.24
N VAL A 874 -10.86 31.86 2.37
CA VAL A 874 -12.22 31.46 2.77
C VAL A 874 -12.22 30.04 3.34
N THR A 875 -11.55 29.09 2.68
CA THR A 875 -11.46 27.70 3.18
C THR A 875 -10.73 27.59 4.53
N PHE A 876 -9.68 28.37 4.73
CA PHE A 876 -8.96 28.45 6.01
C PHE A 876 -9.85 29.01 7.14
N VAL A 877 -10.57 30.10 6.87
CA VAL A 877 -11.51 30.71 7.83
C VAL A 877 -12.67 29.77 8.16
N LEU A 878 -13.28 29.12 7.17
CA LEU A 878 -14.35 28.13 7.37
C LEU A 878 -13.86 26.92 8.19
N THR A 879 -12.69 26.38 7.85
CA THR A 879 -12.06 25.27 8.59
C THR A 879 -11.86 25.65 10.06
N GLY A 880 -11.29 26.84 10.32
CA GLY A 880 -11.11 27.36 11.68
C GLY A 880 -12.44 27.54 12.43
N LEU A 881 -13.43 28.18 11.80
CA LEU A 881 -14.75 28.42 12.37
C LEU A 881 -15.47 27.12 12.75
N PHE A 882 -15.46 26.11 11.89
CA PHE A 882 -16.07 24.81 12.17
C PHE A 882 -15.30 23.98 13.22
N MET A 883 -14.03 24.29 13.50
CA MET A 883 -13.31 23.71 14.65
C MET A 883 -13.71 24.32 16.00
N VAL A 884 -14.14 25.60 16.04
CA VAL A 884 -14.38 26.33 17.31
C VAL A 884 -15.28 25.57 18.29
N PRO A 885 -16.44 24.97 17.92
CA PRO A 885 -17.28 24.24 18.86
C PRO A 885 -16.57 23.02 19.51
N ILE A 886 -15.72 22.33 18.75
CA ILE A 886 -14.97 21.15 19.20
C ILE A 886 -13.91 21.58 20.22
N LEU A 887 -13.18 22.66 19.92
CA LEU A 887 -12.13 23.21 20.77
C LEU A 887 -12.70 23.82 22.06
N LEU A 888 -13.83 24.54 21.98
CA LEU A 888 -14.55 25.06 23.15
C LEU A 888 -15.09 23.93 24.05
N LYS A 889 -15.63 22.85 23.47
CA LYS A 889 -16.05 21.67 24.23
C LYS A 889 -14.87 21.01 24.96
N LEU A 890 -13.70 20.94 24.33
CA LEU A 890 -12.49 20.41 24.95
C LEU A 890 -11.96 21.31 26.08
N TRP A 891 -11.96 22.63 25.89
CA TRP A 891 -11.54 23.62 26.87
C TRP A 891 -12.42 23.63 28.13
N THR A 892 -13.73 23.48 27.96
CA THR A 892 -14.72 23.54 29.05
C THR A 892 -14.78 22.29 29.94
N LEU A 893 -14.13 21.17 29.57
CA LEU A 893 -14.07 19.98 30.43
C LEU A 893 -13.34 20.29 31.76
N LYS A 894 -13.87 19.78 32.87
CA LYS A 894 -13.31 19.93 34.21
C LYS A 894 -12.48 18.71 34.60
N SER A 895 -11.15 18.87 34.64
CA SER A 895 -10.20 17.80 34.97
C SER A 895 -10.38 17.16 36.36
N SER A 896 -11.08 17.82 37.28
CA SER A 896 -11.39 17.30 38.62
C SER A 896 -12.60 16.35 38.66
N GLN A 897 -13.34 16.21 37.55
CA GLN A 897 -14.58 15.44 37.48
C GLN A 897 -14.51 14.26 36.48
N LEU A 898 -13.36 14.08 35.80
CA LEU A 898 -13.19 13.10 34.73
C LEU A 898 -11.95 12.23 34.96
N PRO A 899 -12.09 10.89 35.03
CA PRO A 899 -10.97 9.96 35.00
C PRO A 899 -10.06 10.17 33.78
N THR A 900 -8.76 9.90 33.92
CA THR A 900 -7.75 10.11 32.86
C THR A 900 -8.10 9.44 31.54
N VAL A 901 -8.65 8.22 31.59
CA VAL A 901 -9.11 7.47 30.41
C VAL A 901 -10.28 8.18 29.72
N SER A 902 -11.21 8.75 30.48
CA SER A 902 -12.35 9.54 29.97
C SER A 902 -11.89 10.80 29.25
N LEU A 903 -10.94 11.52 29.85
CA LEU A 903 -10.34 12.72 29.26
C LEU A 903 -9.56 12.39 27.99
N GLY A 904 -8.80 11.29 27.99
CA GLY A 904 -8.11 10.77 26.80
C GLY A 904 -9.07 10.40 25.66
N ARG A 905 -10.21 9.76 25.96
CA ARG A 905 -11.26 9.49 24.96
C ARG A 905 -11.81 10.78 24.35
N CYS A 906 -12.11 11.80 25.17
CA CYS A 906 -12.56 13.10 24.68
C CYS A 906 -11.51 13.81 23.80
N PHE A 907 -10.22 13.71 24.15
CA PHE A 907 -9.13 14.25 23.35
C PHE A 907 -9.03 13.56 21.97
N VAL A 908 -9.10 12.22 21.91
CA VAL A 908 -9.08 11.51 20.63
C VAL A 908 -10.33 11.80 19.79
N ARG A 909 -11.52 11.96 20.40
CA ARG A 909 -12.72 12.43 19.66
C ARG A 909 -12.54 13.82 19.05
N ALA A 910 -11.85 14.73 19.74
CA ALA A 910 -11.53 16.05 19.20
C ALA A 910 -10.49 15.96 18.05
N ILE A 911 -9.51 15.05 18.12
CA ILE A 911 -8.60 14.74 16.99
C ILE A 911 -9.40 14.27 15.76
N VAL A 912 -10.28 13.29 15.94
CA VAL A 912 -11.15 12.76 14.86
C VAL A 912 -11.97 13.89 14.23
N LEU A 913 -12.61 14.73 15.06
CA LEU A 913 -13.49 15.80 14.57
C LEU A 913 -12.72 16.93 13.88
N CYS A 914 -11.61 17.44 14.45
CA CYS A 914 -10.81 18.49 13.79
C CYS A 914 -10.11 17.97 12.52
N GLY A 915 -9.65 16.72 12.50
CA GLY A 915 -9.17 16.07 11.29
C GLY A 915 -10.25 16.00 10.21
N CYS A 916 -11.48 15.63 10.59
CA CYS A 916 -12.62 15.57 9.67
C CYS A 916 -13.06 16.97 9.18
N THR A 917 -13.06 18.00 10.03
CA THR A 917 -13.31 19.38 9.62
C THR A 917 -12.27 19.86 8.60
N SER A 918 -10.99 19.56 8.84
CA SER A 918 -9.91 19.91 7.90
C SER A 918 -10.04 19.15 6.57
N PHE A 919 -10.44 17.88 6.62
CA PHE A 919 -10.67 17.06 5.44
C PHE A 919 -11.86 17.57 4.61
N LEU A 920 -12.95 17.98 5.26
CA LEU A 920 -14.15 18.49 4.59
C LEU A 920 -13.96 19.88 3.97
N PHE A 921 -13.29 20.80 4.67
CA PHE A 921 -13.29 22.23 4.33
C PHE A 921 -11.91 22.82 3.97
N GLY A 922 -10.82 22.04 3.99
CA GLY A 922 -9.49 22.51 3.60
C GLY A 922 -9.40 22.88 2.12
N TRP A 923 -8.47 23.78 1.76
CA TRP A 923 -8.26 24.23 0.37
C TRP A 923 -7.88 23.09 -0.59
N HIS A 924 -6.91 22.27 -0.20
CA HIS A 924 -6.34 21.23 -1.04
C HIS A 924 -6.16 19.98 -0.17
N VAL A 925 -7.02 18.97 -0.40
CA VAL A 925 -7.14 17.75 0.38
C VAL A 925 -7.23 16.57 -0.58
N HIS A 926 -6.41 15.54 -0.35
CA HIS A 926 -6.44 14.28 -1.08
C HIS A 926 -7.32 13.24 -0.36
N GLU A 927 -7.94 12.34 -1.10
CA GLU A 927 -8.62 11.14 -0.62
C GLU A 927 -7.82 10.35 0.44
N LYS A 928 -6.49 10.17 0.25
CA LYS A 928 -5.56 9.57 1.23
C LYS A 928 -5.66 10.17 2.64
N ALA A 929 -6.07 11.44 2.77
CA ALA A 929 -6.14 12.15 4.06
C ALA A 929 -7.25 11.64 5.00
N ILE A 930 -8.25 10.88 4.51
CA ILE A 930 -9.35 10.35 5.35
C ILE A 930 -8.85 9.42 6.47
N LEU A 931 -7.67 8.82 6.30
CA LEU A 931 -7.03 7.96 7.30
C LEU A 931 -6.68 8.72 8.60
N MET A 932 -6.46 10.03 8.55
CA MET A 932 -6.29 10.87 9.76
C MET A 932 -7.57 10.92 10.62
N VAL A 933 -8.73 10.67 10.04
CA VAL A 933 -10.02 10.55 10.76
C VAL A 933 -10.24 9.10 11.19
N LEU A 934 -10.04 8.14 10.27
CA LEU A 934 -10.39 6.74 10.47
C LEU A 934 -9.50 6.01 11.50
N ILE A 935 -8.17 6.25 11.50
CA ILE A 935 -7.26 5.54 12.40
C ILE A 935 -7.50 5.93 13.88
N PRO A 936 -7.62 7.22 14.27
CA PRO A 936 -7.97 7.59 15.65
C PRO A 936 -9.42 7.22 16.04
N LEU A 937 -10.35 7.14 15.07
CA LEU A 937 -11.72 6.65 15.33
C LEU A 937 -11.74 5.14 15.61
N THR A 938 -11.02 4.35 14.80
CA THR A 938 -10.89 2.89 14.99
C THR A 938 -10.25 2.55 16.34
N LEU A 939 -9.35 3.40 16.83
CA LEU A 939 -8.80 3.29 18.17
C LEU A 939 -9.87 3.45 19.28
N LEU A 940 -10.87 4.32 19.09
CA LEU A 940 -11.98 4.51 20.04
C LEU A 940 -13.01 3.38 20.01
N ALA A 941 -13.08 2.62 18.91
CA ALA A 941 -14.04 1.52 18.71
C ALA A 941 -14.05 0.50 19.86
N VAL A 942 -12.90 0.26 20.51
CA VAL A 942 -12.81 -0.70 21.63
C VAL A 942 -13.42 -0.18 22.95
N GLY A 943 -13.75 1.11 23.02
CA GLY A 943 -14.16 1.78 24.25
C GLY A 943 -15.66 1.98 24.45
N ASN A 944 -16.45 1.99 23.37
CA ASN A 944 -17.89 2.31 23.38
C ASN A 944 -18.57 1.81 22.09
N ALA A 945 -19.77 1.25 22.21
CA ALA A 945 -20.58 0.80 21.08
C ALA A 945 -20.92 1.92 20.07
N ASN A 946 -21.08 3.17 20.51
CA ASN A 946 -21.33 4.29 19.59
C ASN A 946 -20.09 4.64 18.75
N ASP A 947 -18.89 4.63 19.33
CA ASP A 947 -17.64 4.83 18.58
C ASP A 947 -17.38 3.64 17.63
N ALA A 948 -17.75 2.42 18.05
CA ALA A 948 -17.67 1.21 17.22
C ALA A 948 -18.61 1.28 16.00
N ARG A 949 -19.86 1.71 16.19
CA ARG A 949 -20.83 1.98 15.11
C ARG A 949 -20.26 2.94 14.06
N TRP A 950 -19.74 4.09 14.51
CA TRP A 950 -19.18 5.09 13.60
C TRP A 950 -17.89 4.62 12.94
N THR A 951 -17.09 3.78 13.61
CA THR A 951 -15.91 3.13 13.02
C THR A 951 -16.30 2.25 11.83
N ILE A 952 -17.37 1.46 11.93
CA ILE A 952 -17.82 0.62 10.80
C ILE A 952 -18.45 1.50 9.71
N PHE A 953 -19.31 2.47 10.06
CA PHE A 953 -19.95 3.36 9.08
C PHE A 953 -18.91 4.16 8.28
N LEU A 954 -18.05 4.92 8.96
CA LEU A 954 -17.00 5.70 8.30
C LEU A 954 -15.95 4.78 7.68
N GLY A 955 -15.69 3.61 8.26
CA GLY A 955 -14.78 2.61 7.67
C GLY A 955 -15.21 2.20 6.26
N ILE A 956 -16.50 1.88 6.05
CA ILE A 956 -17.02 1.58 4.72
C ILE A 956 -16.84 2.78 3.78
N VAL A 957 -17.33 3.97 4.17
CA VAL A 957 -17.23 5.18 3.33
C VAL A 957 -15.78 5.52 2.96
N ALA A 958 -14.88 5.51 3.95
CA ALA A 958 -13.49 5.91 3.80
C ALA A 958 -12.64 4.88 3.04
N HIS A 959 -12.89 3.58 3.21
CA HIS A 959 -12.19 2.55 2.42
C HIS A 959 -12.69 2.52 0.98
N TYR A 960 -13.98 2.76 0.72
CA TYR A 960 -14.49 2.86 -0.64
C TYR A 960 -13.93 4.09 -1.37
N SER A 961 -13.83 5.25 -0.70
CA SER A 961 -13.26 6.46 -1.31
C SER A 961 -11.77 6.38 -1.67
N LEU A 962 -11.07 5.30 -1.30
CA LEU A 962 -9.69 5.03 -1.72
C LEU A 962 -9.63 4.18 -3.01
N PHE A 963 -10.74 3.65 -3.51
CA PHE A 963 -10.79 2.84 -4.73
C PHE A 963 -10.28 3.56 -6.01
N PRO A 964 -10.41 4.90 -6.16
CA PRO A 964 -9.79 5.64 -7.26
C PRO A 964 -8.26 5.61 -7.30
N LEU A 965 -7.57 5.44 -6.16
CA LEU A 965 -6.09 5.33 -6.13
C LEU A 965 -5.61 4.06 -6.84
N LEU A 966 -6.39 2.98 -6.72
CA LEU A 966 -6.09 1.68 -7.32
C LEU A 966 -6.88 1.55 -8.62
N PHE A 967 -6.61 2.46 -9.57
CA PHE A 967 -7.36 2.62 -10.83
C PHE A 967 -7.21 1.45 -11.81
N LYS A 968 -6.11 0.69 -11.72
CA LYS A 968 -5.82 -0.45 -12.60
C LYS A 968 -6.88 -1.56 -12.52
N PRO A 969 -7.42 -2.06 -13.66
CA PRO A 969 -8.40 -3.15 -13.68
C PRO A 969 -7.96 -4.40 -12.91
N GLU A 970 -6.68 -4.78 -12.97
CA GLU A 970 -6.13 -5.94 -12.25
C GLU A 970 -6.37 -5.86 -10.72
N LEU A 971 -6.38 -4.63 -10.19
CA LEU A 971 -6.52 -4.37 -8.74
C LEU A 971 -7.97 -4.29 -8.28
N THR A 972 -8.96 -4.36 -9.18
CA THR A 972 -10.38 -4.25 -8.81
C THR A 972 -10.84 -5.38 -7.90
N LEU A 973 -10.42 -6.62 -8.15
CA LEU A 973 -10.68 -7.75 -7.24
C LEU A 973 -9.95 -7.59 -5.90
N VAL A 974 -8.73 -7.02 -5.89
CA VAL A 974 -7.95 -6.78 -4.66
C VAL A 974 -8.65 -5.73 -3.78
N LYS A 975 -9.03 -4.57 -4.33
CA LYS A 975 -9.62 -3.48 -3.56
C LYS A 975 -11.01 -3.81 -3.02
N ILE A 976 -11.86 -4.45 -3.84
CA ILE A 976 -13.18 -4.96 -3.41
C ILE A 976 -13.01 -6.06 -2.35
N GLY A 977 -12.10 -7.01 -2.59
CA GLY A 977 -11.81 -8.12 -1.67
C GLY A 977 -11.37 -7.63 -0.28
N LEU A 978 -10.35 -6.77 -0.23
CA LEU A 978 -9.86 -6.16 1.02
C LEU A 978 -10.97 -5.38 1.75
N HIS A 979 -11.79 -4.63 1.02
CA HIS A 979 -12.87 -3.81 1.57
C HIS A 979 -13.98 -4.65 2.22
N VAL A 980 -14.49 -5.68 1.51
CA VAL A 980 -15.53 -6.58 2.01
C VAL A 980 -15.02 -7.40 3.19
N LEU A 981 -13.80 -7.96 3.06
CA LEU A 981 -13.14 -8.74 4.11
C LEU A 981 -12.93 -7.92 5.39
N TYR A 982 -12.35 -6.72 5.29
CA TYR A 982 -12.11 -5.86 6.45
C TYR A 982 -13.42 -5.40 7.10
N THR A 983 -14.46 -5.12 6.29
CA THR A 983 -15.79 -4.73 6.80
C THR A 983 -16.45 -5.89 7.54
N ALA A 984 -16.42 -7.11 6.99
CA ALA A 984 -16.93 -8.32 7.64
C ALA A 984 -16.18 -8.61 8.96
N LEU A 985 -14.84 -8.50 8.96
CA LEU A 985 -14.01 -8.63 10.15
C LEU A 985 -14.34 -7.55 11.19
N SER A 986 -14.52 -6.31 10.78
CA SER A 986 -14.88 -5.18 11.65
C SER A 986 -16.23 -5.39 12.33
N VAL A 987 -17.25 -5.78 11.56
CA VAL A 987 -18.58 -6.11 12.10
C VAL A 987 -18.50 -7.29 13.07
N LEU A 988 -17.76 -8.35 12.72
CA LEU A 988 -17.63 -9.56 13.56
C LEU A 988 -16.92 -9.25 14.90
N LEU A 989 -15.74 -8.64 14.84
CA LEU A 989 -14.95 -8.36 16.04
C LEU A 989 -15.61 -7.31 16.95
N LEU A 990 -16.30 -6.31 16.38
CA LEU A 990 -17.01 -5.31 17.18
C LEU A 990 -18.34 -5.86 17.74
N LYS A 991 -19.06 -6.77 17.04
CA LYS A 991 -20.19 -7.52 17.63
C LYS A 991 -19.75 -8.43 18.78
N LEU A 992 -18.54 -8.98 18.71
CA LEU A 992 -17.97 -9.79 19.81
C LEU A 992 -17.69 -8.95 21.06
N LEU A 993 -17.37 -7.66 20.90
CA LEU A 993 -17.06 -6.74 22.00
C LEU A 993 -18.28 -5.99 22.55
N HIS A 994 -19.17 -5.52 21.66
CA HIS A 994 -20.35 -4.72 21.99
C HIS A 994 -21.63 -5.45 21.54
N ARG A 995 -22.56 -5.68 22.47
CA ARG A 995 -23.87 -6.29 22.17
C ARG A 995 -24.85 -5.23 21.66
N GLY A 996 -25.31 -5.36 20.42
CA GLY A 996 -26.38 -4.49 19.88
C GLY A 996 -26.51 -4.55 18.35
N THR A 997 -27.49 -3.83 17.81
CA THR A 997 -27.59 -3.49 16.39
C THR A 997 -26.75 -2.23 16.12
N PHE A 998 -25.91 -2.27 15.08
CA PHE A 998 -25.00 -1.14 14.81
C PHE A 998 -25.65 0.00 14.01
N PHE A 999 -26.57 -0.26 13.09
CA PHE A 999 -27.08 0.76 12.16
C PHE A 999 -28.57 1.03 12.33
N ARG A 1000 -28.95 2.29 12.11
CA ARG A 1000 -30.33 2.71 11.87
C ARG A 1000 -30.72 2.39 10.42
N THR A 1001 -32.03 2.31 10.14
CA THR A 1001 -32.55 2.02 8.79
C THR A 1001 -31.99 2.96 7.72
N VAL A 1002 -31.88 4.27 8.01
CA VAL A 1002 -31.31 5.26 7.08
C VAL A 1002 -29.83 4.98 6.78
N GLU A 1003 -29.05 4.60 7.79
CA GLU A 1003 -27.63 4.25 7.63
C GLU A 1003 -27.46 2.96 6.84
N PHE A 1004 -28.32 1.97 7.08
CA PHE A 1004 -28.33 0.72 6.33
C PHE A 1004 -28.72 0.92 4.86
N LEU A 1005 -29.76 1.73 4.58
CA LEU A 1005 -30.19 2.07 3.22
C LEU A 1005 -29.11 2.84 2.45
N TYR A 1006 -28.38 3.74 3.11
CA TYR A 1006 -27.20 4.39 2.52
C TYR A 1006 -26.08 3.37 2.27
N LEU A 1007 -25.68 2.55 3.25
CA LEU A 1007 -24.61 1.58 3.04
C LEU A 1007 -24.95 0.52 1.97
N ALA A 1008 -26.24 0.21 1.77
CA ALA A 1008 -26.73 -0.67 0.70
C ALA A 1008 -26.58 -0.10 -0.72
N GLY A 1009 -26.28 1.19 -0.89
CA GLY A 1009 -25.99 1.79 -2.20
C GLY A 1009 -24.57 1.53 -2.71
N PHE A 1010 -23.60 1.19 -1.85
CA PHE A 1010 -22.23 0.91 -2.30
C PHE A 1010 -22.11 -0.27 -3.29
N PRO A 1011 -22.79 -1.41 -3.11
CA PRO A 1011 -22.85 -2.46 -4.13
C PRO A 1011 -23.46 -2.00 -5.47
N ILE A 1012 -24.47 -1.13 -5.44
CA ILE A 1012 -25.12 -0.58 -6.64
C ILE A 1012 -24.14 0.34 -7.37
N LEU A 1013 -23.48 1.24 -6.64
CA LEU A 1013 -22.45 2.13 -7.15
C LEU A 1013 -21.26 1.35 -7.73
N CYS A 1014 -20.76 0.34 -7.04
CA CYS A 1014 -19.70 -0.55 -7.53
C CYS A 1014 -20.09 -1.29 -8.82
N THR A 1015 -21.35 -1.73 -8.92
CA THR A 1015 -21.89 -2.35 -10.14
C THR A 1015 -22.00 -1.33 -11.28
N TYR A 1016 -22.38 -0.08 -10.98
CA TYR A 1016 -22.39 0.99 -11.98
C TYR A 1016 -20.98 1.29 -12.49
N GLU A 1017 -20.04 1.53 -11.58
CA GLU A 1017 -18.65 1.92 -11.86
C GLU A 1017 -17.88 0.88 -12.69
N ASN A 1018 -18.10 -0.42 -12.44
CA ASN A 1018 -17.29 -1.51 -13.02
C ASN A 1018 -18.05 -2.39 -14.05
N VAL A 1019 -19.34 -2.12 -14.31
CA VAL A 1019 -20.15 -2.90 -15.28
C VAL A 1019 -21.08 -2.00 -16.08
N VAL A 1020 -22.01 -1.29 -15.43
CA VAL A 1020 -23.10 -0.61 -16.16
C VAL A 1020 -22.58 0.55 -17.01
N HIS A 1021 -21.66 1.37 -16.49
CA HIS A 1021 -21.14 2.55 -17.19
C HIS A 1021 -20.45 2.21 -18.52
N GLU A 1022 -19.72 1.10 -18.56
CA GLU A 1022 -19.09 0.57 -19.77
C GLU A 1022 -20.11 -0.09 -20.71
N ALA A 1023 -21.00 -0.94 -20.17
CA ALA A 1023 -22.01 -1.65 -20.96
C ALA A 1023 -23.01 -0.74 -21.70
N ILE A 1024 -23.16 0.53 -21.27
CA ILE A 1024 -24.01 1.55 -21.93
C ILE A 1024 -23.22 2.55 -22.79
N GLY A 1025 -21.92 2.33 -23.01
CA GLY A 1025 -21.08 3.17 -23.89
C GLY A 1025 -20.85 4.59 -23.39
N LEU A 1026 -21.03 4.89 -22.09
CA LEU A 1026 -20.79 6.23 -21.56
C LEU A 1026 -19.30 6.54 -21.36
N ARG A 1027 -18.41 5.54 -21.48
CA ARG A 1027 -16.96 5.67 -21.29
C ARG A 1027 -16.35 6.79 -22.14
N GLU A 1028 -16.71 6.88 -23.42
CA GLU A 1028 -16.19 7.89 -24.36
C GLU A 1028 -16.77 9.30 -24.09
N ARG A 1029 -18.03 9.36 -23.65
CA ARG A 1029 -18.78 10.62 -23.52
C ARG A 1029 -18.62 11.29 -22.15
N LEU A 1030 -18.47 10.49 -21.10
CA LEU A 1030 -18.47 10.92 -19.69
C LEU A 1030 -17.47 10.11 -18.84
N PRO A 1031 -16.18 9.97 -19.25
CA PRO A 1031 -15.20 9.08 -18.59
C PRO A 1031 -14.98 9.36 -17.09
N PHE A 1032 -15.20 10.61 -16.66
CA PHE A 1032 -15.03 11.02 -15.25
C PHE A 1032 -16.30 10.87 -14.39
N LEU A 1033 -17.43 10.45 -14.97
CA LEU A 1033 -18.70 10.29 -14.23
C LEU A 1033 -18.64 9.21 -13.13
N PRO A 1034 -17.98 8.05 -13.30
CA PRO A 1034 -17.81 7.08 -12.21
C PRO A 1034 -17.10 7.70 -11.01
N LEU A 1035 -15.94 8.35 -11.23
CA LEU A 1035 -15.14 9.02 -10.20
C LEU A 1035 -15.91 10.15 -9.49
N LEU A 1036 -16.67 10.93 -10.25
CA LEU A 1036 -17.56 11.96 -9.72
C LEU A 1036 -18.61 11.37 -8.77
N LEU A 1037 -19.26 10.27 -9.18
CA LEU A 1037 -20.24 9.57 -8.36
C LEU A 1037 -19.60 8.94 -7.11
N THR A 1038 -18.43 8.30 -7.22
CA THR A 1038 -17.66 7.79 -6.08
C THR A 1038 -17.44 8.88 -5.02
N SER A 1039 -16.95 10.04 -5.46
CA SER A 1039 -16.63 11.17 -4.59
C SER A 1039 -17.86 11.77 -3.94
N VAL A 1040 -18.88 12.12 -4.73
CA VAL A 1040 -20.13 12.72 -4.23
C VAL A 1040 -20.82 11.80 -3.24
N TYR A 1041 -20.91 10.50 -3.56
CA TYR A 1041 -21.56 9.51 -2.71
C TYR A 1041 -20.84 9.35 -1.37
N CYS A 1042 -19.51 9.25 -1.39
CA CYS A 1042 -18.71 9.18 -0.17
C CYS A 1042 -18.75 10.49 0.62
N ALA A 1043 -18.76 11.65 -0.05
CA ALA A 1043 -18.81 12.96 0.60
C ALA A 1043 -20.08 13.15 1.44
N VAL A 1044 -21.25 12.71 0.94
CA VAL A 1044 -22.50 12.66 1.72
C VAL A 1044 -22.31 11.84 3.00
N GLY A 1045 -21.63 10.69 2.92
CA GLY A 1045 -21.32 9.84 4.07
C GLY A 1045 -20.38 10.50 5.08
N VAL A 1046 -19.31 11.16 4.62
CA VAL A 1046 -18.35 11.87 5.49
C VAL A 1046 -19.02 13.07 6.19
N VAL A 1047 -19.83 13.85 5.47
CA VAL A 1047 -20.61 14.96 6.05
C VAL A 1047 -21.65 14.46 7.05
N TYR A 1048 -22.35 13.36 6.75
CA TYR A 1048 -23.31 12.73 7.67
C TYR A 1048 -22.65 12.25 8.96
N PHE A 1049 -21.50 11.57 8.85
CA PHE A 1049 -20.67 11.19 9.99
C PHE A 1049 -20.25 12.42 10.80
N TRP A 1050 -19.67 13.44 10.15
CA TRP A 1050 -19.13 14.63 10.79
C TRP A 1050 -20.20 15.35 11.62
N LEU A 1051 -21.35 15.68 11.03
CA LEU A 1051 -22.47 16.32 11.71
C LEU A 1051 -22.98 15.46 12.88
N SER A 1052 -23.23 14.18 12.64
CA SER A 1052 -23.81 13.28 13.65
C SER A 1052 -22.86 13.04 14.83
N TYR A 1053 -21.56 12.86 14.55
CA TYR A 1053 -20.54 12.62 15.56
C TYR A 1053 -20.18 13.89 16.33
N GLN A 1054 -20.16 15.06 15.68
CA GLN A 1054 -19.99 16.36 16.34
C GLN A 1054 -21.17 16.67 17.27
N VAL A 1055 -22.41 16.48 16.82
CA VAL A 1055 -23.60 16.64 17.67
C VAL A 1055 -23.57 15.67 18.86
N SER A 1056 -23.12 14.42 18.67
CA SER A 1056 -22.92 13.47 19.76
C SER A 1056 -21.87 13.96 20.77
N PHE A 1057 -20.69 14.38 20.29
CA PHE A 1057 -19.58 14.85 21.12
C PHE A 1057 -19.95 16.11 21.93
N LEU A 1058 -20.67 17.05 21.32
CA LEU A 1058 -21.14 18.27 21.98
C LEU A 1058 -22.20 17.96 23.06
N ARG A 1059 -23.09 16.98 22.83
CA ARG A 1059 -24.15 16.59 23.79
C ARG A 1059 -23.67 15.74 24.96
N THR A 1060 -22.62 14.94 24.82
CA THR A 1060 -22.06 14.14 25.93
C THR A 1060 -21.59 15.04 27.08
N ASN A 1061 -22.30 15.04 28.21
CA ASN A 1061 -22.00 15.85 29.39
C ASN A 1061 -21.09 15.13 30.40
N GLY A 1062 -20.02 14.48 29.92
CA GLY A 1062 -18.93 13.90 30.71
C GLY A 1062 -19.26 12.66 31.57
N GLY A 1063 -20.52 12.47 31.97
CA GLY A 1063 -20.95 11.43 32.93
C GLY A 1063 -21.38 10.08 32.33
N GLU A 1064 -21.40 9.92 31.01
CA GLU A 1064 -21.90 8.71 30.32
C GLU A 1064 -21.06 7.42 30.53
N MET A 1065 -20.08 7.42 31.44
CA MET A 1065 -19.27 6.23 31.77
C MET A 1065 -19.38 5.79 33.24
N VAL A 1066 -20.46 6.17 33.93
CA VAL A 1066 -20.79 5.70 35.30
C VAL A 1066 -22.11 4.91 35.33
N THR A 1067 -22.95 5.02 34.30
CA THR A 1067 -24.37 4.62 34.33
C THR A 1067 -24.67 3.13 34.09
N GLU A 1068 -23.76 2.34 33.50
CA GLU A 1068 -24.03 0.90 33.27
C GLU A 1068 -24.13 0.09 34.58
N LYS A 1069 -23.47 0.50 35.67
CA LYS A 1069 -23.60 -0.16 36.98
C LYS A 1069 -24.94 0.08 37.71
N LYS A 1070 -25.92 0.76 37.10
CA LYS A 1070 -27.24 1.06 37.69
C LYS A 1070 -28.45 0.56 36.88
N LYS A 1071 -28.26 -0.26 35.84
CA LYS A 1071 -29.36 -0.87 35.05
C LYS A 1071 -29.50 -2.39 35.17
N THR A 1072 -29.07 -2.94 36.30
CA THR A 1072 -29.41 -4.31 36.74
C THR A 1072 -29.87 -4.31 38.19
N LYS A 1073 -31.16 -4.07 38.36
CA LYS A 1073 -32.01 -4.53 39.46
C LYS A 1073 -33.34 -4.96 38.84
#